data_AF-A0A062U5K3-F1
#
_entry.id   AF-A0A062U5K3-F1
#
_cell.length_a   1.000
_cell.length_b   1.000
_cell.length_c   1.000
_cell.angle_alpha   90.00
_cell.angle_beta   90.00
_cell.angle_gamma   90.00
#
_symmetry.space_group_name_H-M   'P 1'
#
loop_
_entity.id
_entity.type
_entity.pdbx_description
1 polymer ?
#
loop_
_entity_poly.entity_id
_entity_poly.type
_entity_poly.pdbx_seq_one_letter_code
_entity_poly.pdbx_strand_id
1 'polypeptide(L)'
;MKCLAAALALSSSFSAIAAPTTYLAPAAERDAAAGASKAYSHLSAKIPTALYDVDGLAERLDYDPEAAIAYVRDEIAYDPYLGVMRGPEGTISAAAGSSWDQAVLLAALINSMAGEAMLVKGKLKTGDAERLLITSLQPRDALPTPLSTDDVTRALKPYVPQAKLASITRKSKEDEASEPARIAGLSKDAADLARRLTSRLNSAGVELATSDMQETRALIDEVAEEYVWVRYRETPNDPWQDIHPAFQGVADPVVTPEEYLAGSVPEDRLHQVEIRLEIERKTGSKLERVSIMEPYRRPAANLARTQISIGITPNTVRPDGEASYFLPIVNQMLPERAQAFTLLGQAASAEDVAAGPAVFATVSGKFGDVAGTLGSTSGDAENAPHLSGVILTVLYIAPGGKTMRVERRLTDFRGGMPEHPSQKVSFHGIFDVNVGPENGARAMKELLDATAVTVRSLPYYKALIDGKITPEDVVEHPAFSAEQTKRLWQAMLLAGNSFNEGAPDGARLLRTAPMISMQRTEHSVNENGIFQQSVDILVDGTRALSQAGGQARLSPQGNLVQGLRTTLVEHSLGHGSENADWRKLRVDTVLKDQASAEAWSREAGFSPWLHDRLMADMAHGETLIMLKTDTVTRPRWWRIDARTGQTLGMGGTGGSALKEYDDLKKFISGGLTAAGLAYGVNSCVSSYSDDPGMLACCTAGNVALTAATGAATNAGNALLAGGLKNIGASALAIVATELKFEVTVGLVSSTLPIPDEVCGAILK
;
A
#
# COMPACT_ATOMS: atom_id res chain seq x y z
N MET A 1 -10.92 -28.71 -0.67
CA MET A 1 -10.22 -29.06 -1.93
C MET A 1 -10.96 -28.60 -3.18
N LYS A 2 -12.25 -28.91 -3.39
CA LYS A 2 -12.99 -28.42 -4.59
C LYS A 2 -13.25 -26.90 -4.61
N CYS A 3 -13.47 -26.25 -3.45
CA CYS A 3 -13.53 -24.78 -3.36
C CYS A 3 -12.21 -24.05 -3.68
N LEU A 4 -11.07 -24.77 -3.71
CA LEU A 4 -9.76 -24.20 -4.05
C LEU A 4 -9.63 -23.97 -5.57
N ALA A 5 -10.37 -24.73 -6.38
CA ALA A 5 -10.35 -24.62 -7.84
C ALA A 5 -11.16 -23.41 -8.36
N ALA A 6 -12.27 -23.06 -7.70
CA ALA A 6 -13.14 -21.94 -8.12
C ALA A 6 -12.50 -20.55 -7.89
N ALA A 7 -11.64 -20.41 -6.87
CA ALA A 7 -10.91 -19.16 -6.63
C ALA A 7 -9.70 -18.93 -7.56
N LEU A 8 -9.31 -19.96 -8.34
CA LEU A 8 -8.10 -19.98 -9.17
C LEU A 8 -8.37 -20.24 -10.67
N ALA A 9 -9.64 -20.39 -11.07
CA ALA A 9 -10.03 -20.59 -12.47
C ALA A 9 -10.48 -19.25 -13.11
N LEU A 10 -9.51 -18.36 -13.34
CA LEU A 10 -9.67 -17.19 -14.20
C LEU A 10 -8.93 -17.48 -15.51
N SER A 11 -9.65 -17.97 -16.52
CA SER A 11 -9.24 -17.77 -17.91
C SER A 11 -10.47 -17.71 -18.82
N SER A 12 -10.50 -16.64 -19.60
CA SER A 12 -11.46 -16.35 -20.66
C SER A 12 -11.52 -17.47 -21.69
N SER A 13 -12.68 -18.12 -21.80
CA SER A 13 -13.10 -18.84 -22.99
C SER A 13 -14.46 -18.29 -23.41
N PHE A 14 -14.48 -17.43 -24.42
CA PHE A 14 -15.71 -17.03 -25.09
C PHE A 14 -16.24 -18.23 -25.87
N SER A 15 -17.18 -18.96 -25.27
CA SER A 15 -18.15 -19.76 -26.01
C SER A 15 -19.52 -19.21 -25.66
N ALA A 16 -20.33 -18.95 -26.70
CA ALA A 16 -21.70 -18.49 -26.54
C ALA A 16 -22.53 -19.59 -25.87
N ILE A 17 -22.55 -19.58 -24.53
CA ILE A 17 -23.42 -20.40 -23.70
C ILE A 17 -24.69 -19.58 -23.49
N ALA A 18 -25.85 -20.23 -23.65
CA ALA A 18 -27.15 -19.64 -23.35
C ALA A 18 -27.11 -18.93 -21.99
N ALA A 19 -27.67 -17.72 -21.90
CA ALA A 19 -27.61 -16.89 -20.71
C ALA A 19 -27.94 -17.74 -19.47
N PRO A 20 -26.99 -17.92 -18.52
CA PRO A 20 -27.28 -18.68 -17.32
C PRO A 20 -28.47 -18.00 -16.66
N THR A 21 -29.42 -18.79 -16.15
CA THR A 21 -30.47 -18.28 -15.26
C THR A 21 -29.79 -17.83 -13.97
N THR A 22 -29.12 -16.69 -14.01
CA THR A 22 -28.38 -16.11 -12.89
C THR A 22 -29.38 -15.83 -11.79
N TYR A 23 -29.18 -16.45 -10.63
CA TYR A 23 -29.96 -16.20 -9.43
C TYR A 23 -30.11 -14.68 -9.21
N LEU A 24 -31.33 -14.24 -8.96
CA LEU A 24 -31.62 -12.85 -8.64
C LEU A 24 -32.01 -12.74 -7.17
N ALA A 25 -31.24 -11.96 -6.40
CA ALA A 25 -31.55 -11.74 -5.00
C ALA A 25 -32.93 -11.05 -4.82
N PRO A 26 -33.64 -11.28 -3.70
CA PRO A 26 -34.93 -10.66 -3.41
C PRO A 26 -34.92 -9.14 -3.61
N ALA A 27 -36.01 -8.58 -4.14
CA ALA A 27 -36.11 -7.15 -4.43
C ALA A 27 -35.83 -6.28 -3.20
N ALA A 28 -36.38 -6.63 -2.03
CA ALA A 28 -36.15 -5.89 -0.79
C ALA A 28 -34.66 -5.83 -0.38
N GLU A 29 -33.93 -6.94 -0.54
CA GLU A 29 -32.49 -6.99 -0.24
C GLU A 29 -31.68 -6.13 -1.23
N ARG A 30 -32.03 -6.22 -2.53
CA ARG A 30 -31.41 -5.42 -3.58
C ARG A 30 -31.70 -3.93 -3.41
N ASP A 31 -32.92 -3.56 -3.03
CA ASP A 31 -33.33 -2.18 -2.81
C ASP A 31 -32.64 -1.58 -1.58
N ALA A 32 -32.51 -2.35 -0.49
CA ALA A 32 -31.75 -1.94 0.69
C ALA A 32 -30.26 -1.74 0.38
N ALA A 33 -29.64 -2.67 -0.35
CA ALA A 33 -28.27 -2.56 -0.82
C ALA A 33 -28.07 -1.37 -1.78
N ALA A 34 -29.03 -1.11 -2.68
CA ALA A 34 -29.02 0.04 -3.56
C ALA A 34 -29.14 1.35 -2.78
N GLY A 35 -29.99 1.41 -1.74
CA GLY A 35 -30.09 2.55 -0.84
C GLY A 35 -28.78 2.86 -0.13
N ALA A 36 -28.17 1.85 0.49
CA ALA A 36 -26.89 2.01 1.19
C ALA A 36 -25.76 2.40 0.22
N SER A 37 -25.71 1.77 -0.96
CA SER A 37 -24.80 2.15 -2.04
C SER A 37 -24.96 3.61 -2.43
N LYS A 38 -26.21 4.09 -2.60
CA LYS A 38 -26.49 5.50 -2.90
C LYS A 38 -26.04 6.43 -1.78
N ALA A 39 -26.12 6.02 -0.52
CA ALA A 39 -25.63 6.81 0.62
C ALA A 39 -24.10 6.97 0.57
N TYR A 40 -23.36 5.90 0.28
CA TYR A 40 -21.91 5.97 0.06
C TYR A 40 -21.53 6.84 -1.14
N SER A 41 -22.21 6.69 -2.28
CA SER A 41 -21.98 7.54 -3.46
C SER A 41 -22.31 9.01 -3.18
N HIS A 42 -23.35 9.29 -2.37
CA HIS A 42 -23.68 10.66 -1.97
C HIS A 42 -22.62 11.27 -1.04
N LEU A 43 -22.06 10.48 -0.10
CA LEU A 43 -20.93 10.92 0.72
C LEU A 43 -19.69 11.20 -0.14
N SER A 44 -19.38 10.31 -1.08
CA SER A 44 -18.29 10.50 -2.04
C SER A 44 -18.44 11.79 -2.83
N ALA A 45 -19.65 12.10 -3.31
CA ALA A 45 -19.94 13.33 -4.05
C ALA A 45 -19.90 14.61 -3.20
N LYS A 46 -19.90 14.51 -1.86
CA LYS A 46 -19.75 15.66 -0.96
C LYS A 46 -18.30 16.08 -0.72
N ILE A 47 -17.34 15.22 -1.04
CA ILE A 47 -15.93 15.54 -0.86
C ILE A 47 -15.58 16.70 -1.80
N PRO A 48 -15.15 17.87 -1.29
CA PRO A 48 -14.89 19.03 -2.13
C PRO A 48 -13.76 18.74 -3.13
N THR A 49 -14.04 18.90 -4.43
CA THR A 49 -13.08 18.69 -5.51
C THR A 49 -11.88 19.62 -5.40
N ALA A 50 -12.07 20.84 -4.90
CA ALA A 50 -11.01 21.81 -4.61
C ALA A 50 -9.92 21.33 -3.63
N LEU A 51 -10.10 20.17 -2.98
CA LEU A 51 -9.09 19.55 -2.13
C LEU A 51 -8.13 18.63 -2.90
N TYR A 52 -8.41 18.28 -4.16
CA TYR A 52 -7.60 17.30 -4.88
C TYR A 52 -7.62 17.43 -6.41
N ASP A 53 -8.38 18.36 -6.96
CA ASP A 53 -8.59 18.54 -8.39
C ASP A 53 -8.36 20.00 -8.79
N VAL A 54 -7.70 20.20 -9.95
CA VAL A 54 -7.31 21.54 -10.42
C VAL A 54 -8.52 22.35 -10.84
N ASP A 55 -9.47 21.74 -11.55
CA ASP A 55 -10.67 22.44 -12.03
C ASP A 55 -11.59 22.78 -10.85
N GLY A 56 -11.73 21.86 -9.90
CA GLY A 56 -12.46 22.12 -8.65
C GLY A 56 -11.82 23.25 -7.82
N LEU A 57 -10.49 23.35 -7.82
CA LEU A 57 -9.80 24.47 -7.17
C LEU A 57 -9.99 25.78 -7.94
N ALA A 58 -9.91 25.75 -9.27
CA ALA A 58 -10.15 26.92 -10.10
C ALA A 58 -11.56 27.48 -9.92
N GLU A 59 -12.57 26.60 -9.85
CA GLU A 59 -13.96 26.98 -9.54
C GLU A 59 -14.08 27.64 -8.17
N ARG A 60 -13.42 27.11 -7.13
CA ARG A 60 -13.40 27.71 -5.79
C ARG A 60 -12.78 29.11 -5.78
N LEU A 61 -11.83 29.36 -6.67
CA LEU A 61 -11.14 30.64 -6.83
C LEU A 61 -11.83 31.56 -7.83
N ASP A 62 -13.09 31.29 -8.18
CA ASP A 62 -13.90 32.07 -9.12
C ASP A 62 -13.25 32.26 -10.50
N TYR A 63 -12.39 31.32 -10.89
CA TYR A 63 -11.55 31.39 -12.09
C TYR A 63 -10.69 32.67 -12.19
N ASP A 64 -10.26 33.24 -11.06
CA ASP A 64 -9.42 34.44 -10.98
C ASP A 64 -7.92 34.09 -10.89
N PRO A 65 -7.09 34.45 -11.90
CA PRO A 65 -5.65 34.21 -11.88
C PRO A 65 -4.93 34.86 -10.69
N GLU A 66 -5.35 36.04 -10.23
CA GLU A 66 -4.73 36.69 -9.07
C GLU A 66 -5.04 35.93 -7.78
N ALA A 67 -6.27 35.41 -7.64
CA ALA A 67 -6.63 34.52 -6.55
C ALA A 67 -5.83 33.21 -6.59
N ALA A 68 -5.55 32.66 -7.78
CA ALA A 68 -4.69 31.49 -7.94
C ALA A 68 -3.23 31.76 -7.53
N ILE A 69 -2.68 32.91 -7.94
CA ILE A 69 -1.32 33.33 -7.55
C ILE A 69 -1.23 33.49 -6.04
N ALA A 70 -2.18 34.21 -5.44
CA ALA A 70 -2.25 34.38 -3.99
C ALA A 70 -2.38 33.03 -3.28
N TYR A 71 -3.27 32.15 -3.74
CA TYR A 71 -3.45 30.83 -3.17
C TYR A 71 -2.16 30.00 -3.20
N VAL A 72 -1.48 29.90 -4.35
CA VAL A 72 -0.25 29.09 -4.44
C VAL A 72 0.89 29.70 -3.62
N ARG A 73 1.01 31.03 -3.58
CA ARG A 73 2.06 31.70 -2.79
C ARG A 73 1.81 31.57 -1.28
N ASP A 74 0.57 31.72 -0.85
CA ASP A 74 0.24 31.95 0.56
C ASP A 74 -0.23 30.64 1.25
N GLU A 75 -0.84 29.70 0.52
CA GLU A 75 -1.45 28.48 1.07
C GLU A 75 -0.69 27.18 0.71
N ILE A 76 0.26 27.22 -0.24
CA ILE A 76 1.02 26.03 -0.66
C ILE A 76 2.46 26.09 -0.13
N ALA A 77 2.73 25.32 0.91
CA ALA A 77 4.05 25.28 1.56
C ALA A 77 5.17 24.78 0.63
N TYR A 78 6.35 25.37 0.75
CA TYR A 78 7.54 24.85 0.05
C TYR A 78 8.08 23.56 0.71
N ASP A 79 8.39 22.56 -0.11
CA ASP A 79 9.17 21.37 0.26
C ASP A 79 10.43 21.23 -0.62
N PRO A 80 11.63 21.07 -0.05
CA PRO A 80 12.88 21.14 -0.80
C PRO A 80 13.25 19.76 -1.38
N TYR A 81 12.56 19.37 -2.44
CA TYR A 81 12.97 18.24 -3.28
C TYR A 81 13.06 18.66 -4.74
N LEU A 82 13.89 17.94 -5.49
CA LEU A 82 14.11 18.21 -6.90
C LEU A 82 12.92 17.71 -7.75
N GLY A 83 12.59 18.41 -8.84
CA GLY A 83 11.61 17.95 -9.83
C GLY A 83 10.18 17.81 -9.32
N VAL A 84 9.35 17.13 -10.12
CA VAL A 84 7.93 16.91 -9.88
C VAL A 84 7.72 15.54 -9.25
N MET A 85 7.25 15.52 -8.00
CA MET A 85 6.89 14.30 -7.30
C MET A 85 5.38 14.20 -7.07
N ARG A 86 4.72 15.33 -6.79
CA ARG A 86 3.29 15.38 -6.43
C ARG A 86 2.38 15.71 -7.61
N GLY A 87 2.87 16.46 -8.59
CA GLY A 87 2.06 17.07 -9.64
C GLY A 87 1.06 18.11 -9.07
N PRO A 88 0.18 18.68 -9.92
CA PRO A 88 -0.81 19.67 -9.47
C PRO A 88 -1.70 19.14 -8.33
N GLU A 89 -2.35 18.00 -8.56
CA GLU A 89 -3.33 17.43 -7.62
C GLU A 89 -2.72 16.97 -6.30
N GLY A 90 -1.50 16.41 -6.33
CA GLY A 90 -0.79 16.06 -5.10
C GLY A 90 -0.34 17.30 -4.33
N THR A 91 0.00 18.38 -5.03
CA THR A 91 0.36 19.67 -4.42
C THR A 91 -0.84 20.31 -3.73
N ILE A 92 -2.02 20.27 -4.35
CA ILE A 92 -3.29 20.67 -3.72
C ILE A 92 -3.56 19.79 -2.50
N SER A 93 -3.48 18.46 -2.68
CA SER A 93 -3.80 17.48 -1.64
C SER A 93 -2.91 17.62 -0.40
N ALA A 94 -1.63 17.93 -0.61
CA ALA A 94 -0.63 18.08 0.44
C ALA A 94 -0.53 19.50 1.01
N ALA A 95 -1.21 20.48 0.40
CA ALA A 95 -0.99 21.92 0.60
C ALA A 95 0.52 22.28 0.59
N ALA A 96 1.29 21.59 -0.26
CA ALA A 96 2.73 21.71 -0.31
C ALA A 96 3.34 21.13 -1.58
N GLY A 97 4.47 21.68 -2.04
CA GLY A 97 5.22 21.18 -3.20
C GLY A 97 6.62 21.76 -3.30
N SER A 98 7.46 21.17 -4.14
CA SER A 98 8.72 21.78 -4.60
C SER A 98 8.44 23.01 -5.47
N SER A 99 9.50 23.73 -5.85
CA SER A 99 9.40 24.84 -6.82
C SER A 99 8.77 24.37 -8.14
N TRP A 100 9.13 23.17 -8.60
CA TRP A 100 8.52 22.52 -9.75
C TRP A 100 7.03 22.23 -9.54
N ASP A 101 6.69 21.58 -8.43
CA ASP A 101 5.31 21.17 -8.16
C ASP A 101 4.38 22.38 -7.96
N GLN A 102 4.85 23.44 -7.30
CA GLN A 102 4.12 24.71 -7.17
C GLN A 102 3.96 25.42 -8.51
N ALA A 103 5.02 25.46 -9.32
CA ALA A 103 4.95 26.13 -10.63
C ALA A 103 4.04 25.36 -11.60
N VAL A 104 4.08 24.03 -11.58
CA VAL A 104 3.19 23.16 -12.36
C VAL A 104 1.73 23.30 -11.91
N LEU A 105 1.47 23.40 -10.60
CA LEU A 105 0.12 23.69 -10.09
C LEU A 105 -0.37 25.06 -10.56
N LEU A 106 0.42 26.11 -10.37
CA LEU A 106 0.01 27.47 -10.74
C LEU A 106 -0.20 27.61 -12.25
N ALA A 107 0.67 27.02 -13.07
CA ALA A 107 0.48 26.98 -14.51
C ALA A 107 -0.81 26.24 -14.90
N ALA A 108 -1.12 25.10 -14.25
CA ALA A 108 -2.35 24.36 -14.50
C ALA A 108 -3.60 25.17 -14.14
N LEU A 109 -3.58 25.91 -13.02
CA LEU A 109 -4.67 26.81 -12.62
C LEU A 109 -4.87 27.96 -13.61
N ILE A 110 -3.80 28.67 -13.97
CA ILE A 110 -3.91 29.80 -14.91
C ILE A 110 -4.44 29.33 -16.27
N ASN A 111 -3.97 28.18 -16.75
CA ASN A 111 -4.45 27.61 -18.01
C ASN A 111 -5.92 27.16 -17.94
N SER A 112 -6.39 26.62 -16.81
CA SER A 112 -7.83 26.28 -16.63
C SER A 112 -8.71 27.53 -16.51
N MET A 113 -8.12 28.67 -16.15
CA MET A 113 -8.75 30.00 -16.08
C MET A 113 -8.62 30.80 -17.39
N ALA A 114 -8.27 30.13 -18.50
CA ALA A 114 -8.09 30.70 -19.83
C ALA A 114 -6.95 31.75 -19.97
N GLY A 115 -6.07 31.84 -18.97
CA GLY A 115 -4.79 32.56 -19.10
C GLY A 115 -3.73 31.71 -19.80
N GLU A 116 -2.57 32.31 -20.05
CA GLU A 116 -1.41 31.60 -20.57
C GLU A 116 -0.30 31.57 -19.52
N ALA A 117 0.17 30.37 -19.19
CA ALA A 117 1.30 30.18 -18.29
C ALA A 117 2.35 29.23 -18.87
N MET A 118 3.62 29.52 -18.56
CA MET A 118 4.75 28.63 -18.84
C MET A 118 5.66 28.53 -17.62
N LEU A 119 6.37 27.41 -17.51
CA LEU A 119 7.40 27.27 -16.48
C LEU A 119 8.69 27.92 -16.99
N VAL A 120 9.40 28.57 -16.08
CA VAL A 120 10.71 29.16 -16.36
C VAL A 120 11.70 28.57 -15.36
N LYS A 121 12.85 28.15 -15.86
CA LYS A 121 13.93 27.59 -15.06
C LYS A 121 15.13 28.53 -15.06
N GLY A 122 15.82 28.59 -13.92
CA GLY A 122 17.07 29.31 -13.75
C GLY A 122 17.74 28.92 -12.43
N LYS A 123 18.81 29.65 -12.09
CA LYS A 123 19.65 29.35 -10.93
C LYS A 123 19.50 30.38 -9.82
N LEU A 124 19.30 29.91 -8.60
CA LEU A 124 19.35 30.77 -7.42
C LEU A 124 20.81 31.03 -7.01
N LYS A 125 21.03 32.19 -6.40
CA LYS A 125 22.23 32.40 -5.61
C LYS A 125 22.15 31.52 -4.36
N THR A 126 23.30 31.08 -3.87
CA THR A 126 23.39 30.25 -2.65
C THR A 126 22.59 30.82 -1.47
N GLY A 127 22.66 32.13 -1.23
CA GLY A 127 21.91 32.76 -0.14
C GLY A 127 20.39 32.72 -0.33
N ASP A 128 19.90 32.75 -1.57
CA ASP A 128 18.46 32.61 -1.87
C ASP A 128 18.02 31.15 -1.70
N ALA A 129 18.85 30.18 -2.10
CA ALA A 129 18.59 28.75 -1.86
C ALA A 129 18.56 28.41 -0.36
N GLU A 130 19.49 28.96 0.43
CA GLU A 130 19.48 28.81 1.90
C GLU A 130 18.23 29.41 2.53
N ARG A 131 17.81 30.60 2.08
CA ARG A 131 16.60 31.27 2.55
C ARG A 131 15.33 30.49 2.18
N LEU A 132 15.29 29.94 0.98
CA LEU A 132 14.20 29.08 0.52
C LEU A 132 14.14 27.76 1.34
N LEU A 133 15.30 27.17 1.66
CA LEU A 133 15.37 26.00 2.53
C LEU A 133 14.86 26.33 3.95
N ILE A 134 15.19 27.49 4.52
CA ILE A 134 14.64 27.94 5.81
C ILE A 134 13.12 28.15 5.74
N THR A 135 12.59 28.61 4.60
CA THR A 135 11.13 28.75 4.39
C THR A 135 10.42 27.41 4.52
N SER A 136 11.07 26.31 4.09
CA SER A 136 10.57 24.94 4.31
C SER A 136 10.53 24.47 5.77
N LEU A 137 10.96 25.29 6.74
CA LEU A 137 10.86 24.98 8.17
C LEU A 137 9.71 25.71 8.87
N GLN A 138 9.00 26.60 8.16
CA GLN A 138 7.86 27.31 8.75
C GLN A 138 6.76 26.34 9.20
N PRO A 139 6.03 26.63 10.29
CA PRO A 139 4.86 25.86 10.66
C PRO A 139 3.85 25.80 9.52
N ARG A 140 3.15 24.67 9.41
CA ARG A 140 2.06 24.50 8.44
C ARG A 140 0.74 24.47 9.17
N ASP A 141 -0.28 25.00 8.51
CA ASP A 141 -1.64 24.79 8.95
C ASP A 141 -2.03 23.31 8.83
N ALA A 142 -2.99 22.92 9.66
CA ALA A 142 -3.55 21.58 9.60
C ALA A 142 -4.26 21.38 8.25
N LEU A 143 -4.07 20.21 7.64
CA LEU A 143 -4.75 19.89 6.39
C LEU A 143 -6.27 19.83 6.63
N PRO A 144 -7.08 20.36 5.68
CA PRO A 144 -8.53 20.32 5.81
C PRO A 144 -9.04 18.88 5.83
N THR A 145 -10.01 18.59 6.69
CA THR A 145 -10.65 17.27 6.72
C THR A 145 -11.72 17.17 5.62
N PRO A 146 -11.69 16.16 4.74
CA PRO A 146 -12.57 16.09 3.56
C PRO A 146 -14.05 15.83 3.89
N LEU A 147 -14.31 15.18 5.02
CA LEU A 147 -15.64 14.88 5.54
C LEU A 147 -15.62 14.94 7.06
N SER A 148 -16.73 15.36 7.66
CA SER A 148 -16.88 15.24 9.11
C SER A 148 -17.41 13.85 9.50
N THR A 149 -17.08 13.40 10.71
CA THR A 149 -17.71 12.22 11.34
C THR A 149 -19.24 12.32 11.34
N ASP A 150 -19.78 13.52 11.54
CA ASP A 150 -21.21 13.77 11.57
C ASP A 150 -21.86 13.57 10.19
N ASP A 151 -21.18 13.92 9.09
CA ASP A 151 -21.68 13.69 7.74
C ASP A 151 -21.82 12.20 7.43
N VAL A 152 -20.78 11.42 7.75
CA VAL A 152 -20.79 9.96 7.56
C VAL A 152 -21.88 9.32 8.41
N THR A 153 -21.95 9.70 9.70
CA THR A 153 -22.93 9.19 10.66
C THR A 153 -24.36 9.51 10.21
N ARG A 154 -24.61 10.73 9.75
CA ARG A 154 -25.94 11.17 9.28
C ARG A 154 -26.37 10.41 8.02
N ALA A 155 -25.47 10.22 7.06
CA ALA A 155 -25.76 9.54 5.81
C ALA A 155 -26.05 8.03 6.01
N LEU A 156 -25.37 7.39 6.96
CA LEU A 156 -25.51 5.96 7.23
C LEU A 156 -26.56 5.62 8.30
N LYS A 157 -27.14 6.64 8.94
CA LYS A 157 -28.20 6.48 9.96
C LYS A 157 -29.35 5.54 9.57
N PRO A 158 -29.88 5.54 8.33
CA PRO A 158 -30.97 4.63 7.96
C PRO A 158 -30.58 3.14 7.93
N TYR A 159 -29.28 2.84 7.86
CA TYR A 159 -28.76 1.50 7.62
C TYR A 159 -28.06 0.91 8.85
N VAL A 160 -27.85 1.71 9.90
CA VAL A 160 -27.14 1.33 11.13
C VAL A 160 -28.07 1.52 12.34
N PRO A 161 -28.21 0.53 13.24
CA PRO A 161 -29.03 0.66 14.44
C PRO A 161 -28.65 1.90 15.26
N GLN A 162 -29.65 2.65 15.75
CA GLN A 162 -29.42 3.93 16.44
C GLN A 162 -28.46 3.80 17.64
N ALA A 163 -28.59 2.73 18.43
CA ALA A 163 -27.71 2.49 19.59
C ALA A 163 -26.25 2.27 19.16
N LYS A 164 -26.03 1.55 18.05
CA LYS A 164 -24.69 1.30 17.48
C LYS A 164 -24.10 2.59 16.92
N LEU A 165 -24.88 3.33 16.15
CA LEU A 165 -24.46 4.61 15.59
C LEU A 165 -24.06 5.62 16.69
N ALA A 166 -24.85 5.71 17.76
CA ALA A 166 -24.52 6.56 18.91
C ALA A 166 -23.22 6.12 19.61
N SER A 167 -23.00 4.80 19.75
CA SER A 167 -21.77 4.26 20.33
C SER A 167 -20.53 4.55 19.50
N ILE A 168 -20.62 4.39 18.16
CA ILE A 168 -19.52 4.68 17.23
C ILE A 168 -19.20 6.17 17.23
N THR A 169 -20.23 7.02 17.20
CA THR A 169 -20.06 8.49 17.23
C THR A 169 -19.37 8.94 18.52
N ARG A 170 -19.80 8.42 19.68
CA ARG A 170 -19.17 8.74 20.97
C ARG A 170 -17.71 8.31 20.99
N LYS A 171 -17.45 7.05 20.60
CA LYS A 171 -16.09 6.48 20.53
C LYS A 171 -15.20 7.26 19.57
N SER A 172 -15.73 7.73 18.44
CA SER A 172 -15.01 8.59 17.50
C SER A 172 -14.54 9.88 18.15
N LYS A 173 -15.40 10.55 18.93
CA LYS A 173 -15.04 11.81 19.60
C LYS A 173 -13.98 11.57 20.68
N GLU A 174 -14.06 10.45 21.37
CA GLU A 174 -13.03 10.00 22.33
C GLU A 174 -11.70 9.71 21.62
N ASP A 175 -11.75 9.00 20.48
CA ASP A 175 -10.58 8.66 19.67
C ASP A 175 -9.91 9.95 19.13
N GLU A 176 -10.68 10.88 18.56
CA GLU A 176 -10.22 12.19 18.07
C GLU A 176 -9.52 13.01 19.17
N ALA A 177 -10.11 13.07 20.36
CA ALA A 177 -9.50 13.75 21.50
C ALA A 177 -8.20 13.07 22.00
N SER A 178 -8.05 11.76 21.76
CA SER A 178 -6.88 10.99 22.17
C SER A 178 -5.75 10.95 21.12
N GLU A 179 -6.06 11.28 19.86
CA GLU A 179 -5.17 11.14 18.70
C GLU A 179 -3.81 11.84 18.90
N PRO A 180 -3.73 13.10 19.37
CA PRO A 180 -2.45 13.76 19.61
C PRO A 180 -1.56 13.02 20.61
N ALA A 181 -2.15 12.45 21.67
CA ALA A 181 -1.42 11.70 22.69
C ALA A 181 -0.88 10.38 22.15
N ARG A 182 -1.58 9.75 21.19
CA ARG A 182 -1.16 8.49 20.56
C ARG A 182 -0.01 8.72 19.59
N ILE A 183 -0.12 9.75 18.75
CA ILE A 183 0.97 10.19 17.86
C ILE A 183 2.21 10.52 18.69
N ALA A 184 2.05 11.29 19.77
CA ALA A 184 3.15 11.61 20.69
C ALA A 184 3.73 10.36 21.38
N GLY A 185 2.89 9.40 21.76
CA GLY A 185 3.31 8.11 22.32
C GLY A 185 4.16 7.30 21.34
N LEU A 186 3.75 7.22 20.08
CA LEU A 186 4.51 6.56 19.03
C LEU A 186 5.86 7.24 18.77
N SER A 187 5.90 8.57 18.70
CA SER A 187 7.14 9.33 18.56
C SER A 187 8.06 9.14 19.77
N LYS A 188 7.51 9.07 20.98
CA LYS A 188 8.28 8.76 22.19
C LYS A 188 8.87 7.36 22.14
N ASP A 189 8.10 6.35 21.76
CA ASP A 189 8.59 4.97 21.62
C ASP A 189 9.76 4.89 20.63
N ALA A 190 9.62 5.57 19.48
CA ALA A 190 10.66 5.64 18.46
C ALA A 190 11.93 6.35 18.98
N ALA A 191 11.78 7.47 19.70
CA ALA A 191 12.90 8.19 20.32
C ALA A 191 13.61 7.35 21.40
N ASP A 192 12.85 6.64 22.23
CA ASP A 192 13.39 5.75 23.26
C ASP A 192 14.18 4.59 22.63
N LEU A 193 13.67 4.03 21.53
CA LEU A 193 14.36 3.01 20.76
C LEU A 193 15.62 3.56 20.09
N ALA A 194 15.57 4.77 19.51
CA ALA A 194 16.71 5.44 18.90
C ALA A 194 17.86 5.61 19.90
N ARG A 195 17.56 6.03 21.15
CA ARG A 195 18.57 6.13 22.21
C ARG A 195 19.21 4.79 22.55
N ARG A 196 18.42 3.71 22.61
CA ARG A 196 18.94 2.35 22.85
C ARG A 196 19.83 1.87 21.72
N LEU A 197 19.43 2.07 20.46
CA LEU A 197 20.21 1.63 19.30
C LEU A 197 21.49 2.45 19.13
N THR A 198 21.43 3.77 19.33
CA THR A 198 22.61 4.65 19.30
C THR A 198 23.65 4.22 20.34
N SER A 199 23.22 3.89 21.56
CA SER A 199 24.12 3.35 22.59
C SER A 199 24.80 2.04 22.16
N ARG A 200 24.08 1.16 21.44
CA ARG A 200 24.63 -0.10 20.92
C ARG A 200 25.60 0.12 19.76
N LEU A 201 25.30 1.04 18.85
CA LEU A 201 26.21 1.44 17.77
C LEU A 201 27.52 2.00 18.37
N ASN A 202 27.43 2.93 19.31
CA ASN A 202 28.62 3.52 19.96
C ASN A 202 29.45 2.44 20.69
N SER A 203 28.81 1.49 21.36
CA SER A 203 29.51 0.37 22.02
C SER A 203 30.22 -0.54 21.02
N ALA A 204 29.71 -0.61 19.78
CA ALA A 204 30.34 -1.29 18.66
C ALA A 204 31.32 -0.37 17.91
N GLY A 205 31.61 0.85 18.37
CA GLY A 205 32.51 1.78 17.67
C GLY A 205 31.96 2.31 16.35
N VAL A 206 30.64 2.35 16.18
CA VAL A 206 29.95 3.01 15.07
C VAL A 206 29.26 4.25 15.64
N GLU A 207 29.69 5.44 15.21
CA GLU A 207 29.11 6.69 15.68
C GLU A 207 28.11 7.24 14.65
N LEU A 208 26.91 7.60 15.11
CA LEU A 208 25.92 8.28 14.28
C LEU A 208 26.30 9.76 14.14
N ALA A 209 26.37 10.28 12.92
CA ALA A 209 26.65 11.69 12.68
C ALA A 209 25.63 12.60 13.39
N THR A 210 26.05 13.75 13.94
CA THR A 210 25.15 14.72 14.60
C THR A 210 24.51 15.72 13.64
N SER A 211 25.14 15.89 12.48
CA SER A 211 24.65 16.68 11.35
C SER A 211 25.32 16.16 10.09
N ASP A 212 24.63 16.20 8.97
CA ASP A 212 25.25 15.93 7.67
C ASP A 212 25.40 17.24 6.89
N MET A 213 26.46 18.00 7.19
CA MET A 213 26.73 19.28 6.52
C MET A 213 27.06 19.11 5.03
N GLN A 214 27.62 17.96 4.64
CA GLN A 214 27.93 17.67 3.25
C GLN A 214 26.64 17.44 2.45
N GLU A 215 25.73 16.60 2.94
CA GLU A 215 24.42 16.40 2.32
C GLU A 215 23.55 17.66 2.41
N THR A 216 23.64 18.43 3.51
CA THR A 216 22.94 19.73 3.61
C THR A 216 23.43 20.68 2.52
N ARG A 217 24.74 20.74 2.28
CA ARG A 217 25.32 21.56 1.21
C ARG A 217 24.90 21.06 -0.17
N ALA A 218 24.93 19.75 -0.39
CA ALA A 218 24.45 19.15 -1.63
C ALA A 218 22.98 19.50 -1.91
N LEU A 219 22.11 19.44 -0.90
CA LEU A 219 20.71 19.85 -1.02
C LEU A 219 20.57 21.34 -1.37
N ILE A 220 21.36 22.23 -0.74
CA ILE A 220 21.37 23.66 -1.07
C ILE A 220 21.80 23.87 -2.52
N ASP A 221 22.85 23.17 -2.97
CA ASP A 221 23.36 23.26 -4.33
C ASP A 221 22.35 22.71 -5.36
N GLU A 222 21.67 21.59 -5.05
CA GLU A 222 20.59 21.05 -5.89
C GLU A 222 19.41 22.03 -6.02
N VAL A 223 18.95 22.62 -4.90
CA VAL A 223 17.90 23.65 -4.92
C VAL A 223 18.34 24.90 -5.68
N ALA A 224 19.63 25.26 -5.60
CA ALA A 224 20.16 26.43 -6.28
C ALA A 224 20.26 26.25 -7.80
N GLU A 225 20.67 25.07 -8.25
CA GLU A 225 20.90 24.79 -9.67
C GLU A 225 19.59 24.63 -10.47
N GLU A 226 18.49 24.25 -9.82
CA GLU A 226 17.24 23.89 -10.50
C GLU A 226 16.00 24.55 -9.91
N TYR A 227 16.01 25.87 -9.89
CA TYR A 227 14.85 26.64 -9.47
C TYR A 227 13.90 26.92 -10.64
N VAL A 228 12.61 26.70 -10.38
CA VAL A 228 11.53 26.89 -11.35
C VAL A 228 10.46 27.81 -10.79
N TRP A 229 9.95 28.68 -11.64
CA TRP A 229 8.86 29.61 -11.36
C TRP A 229 7.90 29.71 -12.53
N VAL A 230 6.81 30.46 -12.38
CA VAL A 230 5.81 30.63 -13.44
C VAL A 230 5.95 31.99 -14.08
N ARG A 231 5.87 32.01 -15.41
CA ARG A 231 5.65 33.23 -16.17
C ARG A 231 4.25 33.17 -16.78
N TYR A 232 3.42 34.18 -16.51
CA TYR A 232 2.02 34.21 -16.97
C TYR A 232 1.61 35.53 -17.61
N ARG A 233 0.50 35.48 -18.34
CA ARG A 233 -0.27 36.62 -18.84
C ARG A 233 -1.74 36.24 -18.96
N GLU A 234 -2.64 37.19 -18.78
CA GLU A 234 -4.08 36.94 -18.89
C GLU A 234 -4.51 36.84 -20.35
N THR A 235 -4.08 37.78 -21.20
CA THR A 235 -4.36 37.77 -22.63
C THR A 235 -3.07 37.74 -23.47
N PRO A 236 -3.15 37.33 -24.75
CA PRO A 236 -1.98 37.32 -25.63
C PRO A 236 -1.29 38.67 -25.84
N ASN A 237 -1.97 39.78 -25.51
CA ASN A 237 -1.45 41.14 -25.65
C ASN A 237 -0.86 41.71 -24.35
N ASP A 238 -1.09 41.05 -23.21
CA ASP A 238 -0.56 41.50 -21.93
C ASP A 238 0.93 41.16 -21.81
N PRO A 239 1.70 41.99 -21.08
CA PRO A 239 3.08 41.68 -20.79
C PRO A 239 3.17 40.43 -19.91
N TRP A 240 4.20 39.63 -20.15
CA TRP A 240 4.52 38.49 -19.29
C TRP A 240 4.96 38.98 -17.90
N GLN A 241 4.47 38.30 -16.86
CA GLN A 241 4.80 38.55 -15.47
C GLN A 241 5.43 37.30 -14.85
N ASP A 242 6.52 37.46 -14.12
CA ASP A 242 7.21 36.39 -13.41
C ASP A 242 6.70 36.29 -11.97
N ILE A 243 6.28 35.09 -11.55
CA ILE A 243 5.71 34.79 -10.25
C ILE A 243 6.52 33.68 -9.58
N HIS A 244 7.02 33.95 -8.37
CA HIS A 244 7.92 33.11 -7.58
C HIS A 244 7.23 32.50 -6.34
N PRO A 245 6.27 31.56 -6.51
CA PRO A 245 5.39 31.15 -5.40
C PRO A 245 6.13 30.51 -4.21
N ALA A 246 7.26 29.85 -4.47
CA ALA A 246 8.02 29.09 -3.46
C ALA A 246 8.58 29.95 -2.31
N PHE A 247 8.69 31.27 -2.48
CA PHE A 247 9.29 32.18 -1.49
C PHE A 247 8.30 32.70 -0.43
N GLN A 248 7.03 32.30 -0.44
CA GLN A 248 6.05 32.45 0.67
C GLN A 248 6.31 33.58 1.69
N GLY A 249 5.99 34.82 1.33
CA GLY A 249 6.08 35.97 2.25
C GLY A 249 7.51 36.47 2.55
N VAL A 250 8.56 35.84 2.01
CA VAL A 250 9.90 36.43 1.92
C VAL A 250 10.12 37.05 0.53
N ALA A 251 11.11 37.95 0.42
CA ALA A 251 11.35 38.67 -0.83
C ALA A 251 11.69 37.72 -2.00
N ASP A 252 11.06 37.95 -3.14
CA ASP A 252 11.33 37.18 -4.36
C ASP A 252 12.83 37.24 -4.74
N PRO A 253 13.37 36.15 -5.32
CA PRO A 253 14.74 36.12 -5.77
C PRO A 253 14.87 36.92 -7.09
N VAL A 254 16.09 37.40 -7.37
CA VAL A 254 16.42 37.93 -8.70
C VAL A 254 17.13 36.82 -9.48
N VAL A 255 16.39 36.17 -10.38
CA VAL A 255 16.85 35.02 -11.18
C VAL A 255 16.82 35.35 -12.66
N THR A 256 17.87 34.97 -13.38
CA THR A 256 17.89 35.08 -14.84
C THR A 256 17.25 33.83 -15.46
N PRO A 257 16.27 33.97 -16.36
CA PRO A 257 15.75 32.83 -17.13
C PRO A 257 16.86 32.15 -17.93
N GLU A 258 17.00 30.83 -17.77
CA GLU A 258 17.89 29.98 -18.58
C GLU A 258 17.10 29.16 -19.60
N GLU A 259 15.89 28.74 -19.23
CA GLU A 259 15.05 27.87 -20.05
C GLU A 259 13.56 28.20 -19.85
N TYR A 260 12.80 28.13 -20.94
CA TYR A 260 11.34 28.32 -20.96
C TYR A 260 10.68 27.00 -21.39
N LEU A 261 9.78 26.48 -20.57
CA LEU A 261 9.12 25.21 -20.79
C LEU A 261 7.63 25.46 -21.06
N ALA A 262 7.29 25.44 -22.35
CA ALA A 262 5.91 25.45 -22.80
C ALA A 262 5.41 24.00 -22.96
N GLY A 263 4.35 23.63 -22.25
CA GLY A 263 3.74 22.31 -22.35
C GLY A 263 4.05 21.39 -21.16
N SER A 264 4.61 20.21 -21.42
CA SER A 264 4.82 19.16 -20.41
C SER A 264 6.18 19.25 -19.73
N VAL A 265 6.24 18.83 -18.46
CA VAL A 265 7.48 18.68 -17.71
C VAL A 265 8.36 17.60 -18.36
N PRO A 266 9.68 17.84 -18.55
CA PRO A 266 10.60 16.82 -19.08
C PRO A 266 10.63 15.53 -18.24
N GLU A 267 10.74 14.37 -18.87
CA GLU A 267 10.71 13.06 -18.17
C GLU A 267 11.83 12.91 -17.14
N ASP A 268 13.00 13.49 -17.39
CA ASP A 268 14.15 13.49 -16.48
C ASP A 268 13.96 14.40 -15.26
N ARG A 269 12.85 15.16 -15.20
CA ARG A 269 12.43 15.96 -14.04
C ARG A 269 11.30 15.33 -13.25
N LEU A 270 10.82 14.16 -13.67
CA LEU A 270 9.80 13.41 -12.95
C LEU A 270 10.45 12.43 -11.99
N HIS A 271 9.90 12.34 -10.79
CA HIS A 271 10.10 11.15 -9.96
C HIS A 271 9.37 9.99 -10.63
N GLN A 272 10.05 8.88 -10.90
CA GLN A 272 9.43 7.71 -11.53
C GLN A 272 9.57 6.47 -10.67
N VAL A 273 8.57 5.60 -10.74
CA VAL A 273 8.62 4.25 -10.18
C VAL A 273 8.53 3.27 -11.32
N GLU A 274 9.40 2.28 -11.29
CA GLU A 274 9.41 1.18 -12.25
C GLU A 274 9.31 -0.16 -11.52
N ILE A 275 8.38 -1.01 -11.98
CA ILE A 275 8.17 -2.34 -11.44
C ILE A 275 8.50 -3.37 -12.52
N ARG A 276 9.30 -4.37 -12.18
CA ARG A 276 9.66 -5.50 -13.05
C ARG A 276 9.35 -6.82 -12.37
N LEU A 277 8.89 -7.79 -13.16
CA LEU A 277 8.81 -9.18 -12.77
C LEU A 277 9.71 -10.02 -13.68
N GLU A 278 10.53 -10.86 -13.07
CA GLU A 278 11.47 -11.75 -13.72
C GLU A 278 11.31 -13.16 -13.14
N ILE A 279 11.51 -14.18 -13.96
CA ILE A 279 11.79 -15.53 -13.47
C ILE A 279 13.29 -15.80 -13.51
N GLU A 280 13.76 -16.61 -12.59
CA GLU A 280 15.11 -17.16 -12.62
C GLU A 280 15.02 -18.64 -13.00
N ARG A 281 15.75 -19.01 -14.05
CA ARG A 281 15.89 -20.38 -14.54
C ARG A 281 17.26 -20.91 -14.15
N LYS A 282 17.31 -22.11 -13.59
CA LYS A 282 18.54 -22.87 -13.35
C LYS A 282 18.70 -23.96 -14.39
N THR A 283 19.87 -24.04 -15.04
CA THR A 283 20.26 -25.12 -15.95
C THR A 283 21.66 -25.60 -15.55
N GLY A 284 21.74 -26.80 -14.96
CA GLY A 284 22.95 -27.23 -14.24
C GLY A 284 23.31 -26.23 -13.13
N SER A 285 24.50 -25.64 -13.19
CA SER A 285 24.96 -24.60 -12.26
C SER A 285 24.65 -23.16 -12.70
N LYS A 286 24.19 -22.95 -13.94
CA LYS A 286 23.94 -21.61 -14.50
C LYS A 286 22.56 -21.11 -14.08
N LEU A 287 22.51 -19.88 -13.56
CA LEU A 287 21.28 -19.12 -13.32
C LEU A 287 21.11 -18.07 -14.42
N GLU A 288 19.89 -17.95 -14.96
CA GLU A 288 19.53 -16.99 -15.98
C GLU A 288 18.23 -16.29 -15.61
N ARG A 289 18.19 -14.96 -15.73
CA ARG A 289 16.97 -14.17 -15.52
C ARG A 289 16.26 -13.94 -16.85
N VAL A 290 14.93 -14.09 -16.83
CA VAL A 290 14.06 -13.86 -17.97
C VAL A 290 12.95 -12.91 -17.54
N SER A 291 12.84 -11.74 -18.19
CA SER A 291 11.73 -10.82 -17.94
C SER A 291 10.42 -11.43 -18.41
N ILE A 292 9.36 -11.34 -17.59
CA ILE A 292 8.04 -11.85 -17.94
C ILE A 292 7.02 -10.75 -18.26
N MET A 293 7.46 -9.49 -18.30
CA MET A 293 6.66 -8.34 -18.72
C MET A 293 7.58 -7.20 -19.21
N GLU A 294 7.02 -6.24 -19.96
CA GLU A 294 7.66 -4.94 -20.14
C GLU A 294 7.71 -4.19 -18.79
N PRO A 295 8.80 -3.47 -18.44
CA PRO A 295 8.86 -2.72 -17.19
C PRO A 295 7.70 -1.73 -17.04
N TYR A 296 6.95 -1.84 -15.94
CA TYR A 296 5.86 -0.93 -15.65
C TYR A 296 6.41 0.35 -15.02
N ARG A 297 6.75 1.34 -15.86
CA ARG A 297 7.30 2.64 -15.45
C ARG A 297 6.25 3.73 -15.50
N ARG A 298 6.04 4.46 -14.40
CA ARG A 298 5.12 5.61 -14.34
C ARG A 298 5.65 6.72 -13.42
N PRO A 299 5.27 7.99 -13.62
CA PRO A 299 5.56 9.06 -12.67
C PRO A 299 4.94 8.80 -11.30
N ALA A 300 5.63 9.13 -10.22
CA ALA A 300 5.16 8.99 -8.84
C ALA A 300 3.84 9.76 -8.61
N ALA A 301 3.72 10.96 -9.19
CA ALA A 301 2.51 11.79 -9.14
C ALA A 301 1.26 11.09 -9.70
N ASN A 302 1.43 10.20 -10.69
CA ASN A 302 0.33 9.43 -11.27
C ASN A 302 -0.02 8.23 -10.39
N LEU A 303 1.00 7.58 -9.83
CA LEU A 303 0.82 6.41 -8.96
C LEU A 303 0.30 6.78 -7.57
N ALA A 304 0.51 8.01 -7.09
CA ALA A 304 -0.07 8.49 -5.85
C ALA A 304 -1.61 8.59 -5.87
N ARG A 305 -2.22 8.53 -7.06
CA ARG A 305 -3.67 8.66 -7.24
C ARG A 305 -4.42 7.34 -7.07
N THR A 306 -3.72 6.20 -7.16
CA THR A 306 -4.34 4.88 -7.17
C THR A 306 -3.33 3.83 -6.73
N GLN A 307 -3.80 2.83 -5.99
CA GLN A 307 -2.98 1.66 -5.69
C GLN A 307 -2.80 0.78 -6.93
N ILE A 308 -1.66 0.09 -7.00
CA ILE A 308 -1.31 -0.82 -8.10
C ILE A 308 -1.46 -2.25 -7.62
N SER A 309 -2.31 -3.03 -8.27
CA SER A 309 -2.35 -4.46 -8.03
C SER A 309 -1.34 -5.17 -8.93
N ILE A 310 -0.58 -6.12 -8.37
CA ILE A 310 0.32 -6.98 -9.12
C ILE A 310 0.11 -8.43 -8.67
N GLY A 311 0.49 -9.40 -9.50
CA GLY A 311 0.51 -10.78 -9.06
C GLY A 311 1.00 -11.75 -10.12
N ILE A 312 1.03 -13.01 -9.71
CA ILE A 312 1.19 -14.16 -10.59
C ILE A 312 0.02 -15.08 -10.35
N THR A 313 -0.75 -15.34 -11.40
CA THR A 313 -1.90 -16.24 -11.38
C THR A 313 -1.59 -17.52 -12.14
N PRO A 314 -2.00 -18.70 -11.65
CA PRO A 314 -1.95 -19.92 -12.44
C PRO A 314 -3.05 -19.90 -13.52
N ASN A 315 -2.84 -20.68 -14.58
CA ASN A 315 -3.80 -20.81 -15.68
C ASN A 315 -5.06 -21.60 -15.30
N THR A 316 -4.87 -22.67 -14.53
CA THR A 316 -5.88 -23.58 -13.98
C THR A 316 -5.24 -24.32 -12.82
N VAL A 317 -5.99 -24.56 -11.75
CA VAL A 317 -5.57 -25.52 -10.71
C VAL A 317 -6.15 -26.88 -11.07
N ARG A 318 -5.29 -27.81 -11.49
CA ARG A 318 -5.68 -29.18 -11.80
C ARG A 318 -6.07 -29.93 -10.51
N PRO A 319 -6.77 -31.08 -10.61
CA PRO A 319 -7.16 -31.87 -9.43
C PRO A 319 -5.98 -32.37 -8.59
N ASP A 320 -4.78 -32.45 -9.19
CA ASP A 320 -3.51 -32.78 -8.53
C ASP A 320 -2.85 -31.60 -7.80
N GLY A 321 -3.39 -30.38 -7.95
CA GLY A 321 -2.94 -29.16 -7.28
C GLY A 321 -1.94 -28.32 -8.08
N GLU A 322 -1.47 -28.76 -9.26
CA GLU A 322 -0.42 -28.08 -10.01
C GLU A 322 -0.92 -27.32 -11.25
N ALA A 323 -0.35 -26.15 -11.49
CA ALA A 323 -0.64 -25.32 -12.66
C ALA A 323 0.20 -25.76 -13.86
N SER A 324 -0.37 -25.66 -15.07
CA SER A 324 0.40 -25.95 -16.29
C SER A 324 1.33 -24.80 -16.66
N TYR A 325 0.89 -23.57 -16.40
CA TYR A 325 1.67 -22.36 -16.55
C TYR A 325 1.09 -21.24 -15.65
N PHE A 326 1.87 -20.18 -15.51
CA PHE A 326 1.55 -19.00 -14.74
C PHE A 326 1.60 -17.76 -15.62
N LEU A 327 0.81 -16.75 -15.26
CA LEU A 327 0.71 -15.48 -15.95
C LEU A 327 0.97 -14.33 -14.97
N PRO A 328 1.80 -13.34 -15.33
CA PRO A 328 1.86 -12.09 -14.58
C PRO A 328 0.61 -11.26 -14.82
N ILE A 329 0.15 -10.57 -13.78
CA ILE A 329 -0.97 -9.63 -13.86
C ILE A 329 -0.59 -8.30 -13.23
N VAL A 330 -1.04 -7.20 -13.84
CA VAL A 330 -0.94 -5.84 -13.31
C VAL A 330 -2.31 -5.20 -13.44
N ASN A 331 -2.86 -4.67 -12.35
CA ASN A 331 -4.21 -4.09 -12.27
C ASN A 331 -5.28 -5.02 -12.86
N GLN A 332 -5.18 -6.32 -12.55
CA GLN A 332 -6.08 -7.38 -13.03
C GLN A 332 -6.06 -7.62 -14.55
N MET A 333 -5.07 -7.08 -15.26
CA MET A 333 -4.89 -7.27 -16.70
C MET A 333 -3.52 -7.89 -16.99
N LEU A 334 -3.39 -8.51 -18.16
CA LEU A 334 -2.08 -8.93 -18.65
C LEU A 334 -1.24 -7.67 -18.95
N PRO A 335 -0.02 -7.55 -18.42
CA PRO A 335 0.85 -6.43 -18.74
C PRO A 335 1.33 -6.49 -20.20
N GLU A 336 1.80 -5.36 -20.73
CA GLU A 336 2.41 -5.32 -22.06
C GLU A 336 3.56 -6.34 -22.17
N ARG A 337 3.57 -7.08 -23.28
CA ARG A 337 4.55 -8.15 -23.57
C ARG A 337 4.61 -9.25 -22.50
N ALA A 338 3.50 -9.50 -21.80
CA ALA A 338 3.39 -10.56 -20.81
C ALA A 338 3.89 -11.90 -21.36
N GLN A 339 4.73 -12.59 -20.58
CA GLN A 339 5.16 -13.95 -20.85
C GLN A 339 4.50 -14.89 -19.84
N ALA A 340 3.81 -15.91 -20.35
CA ALA A 340 3.43 -17.07 -19.56
C ALA A 340 4.68 -17.91 -19.27
N PHE A 341 4.75 -18.53 -18.09
CA PHE A 341 5.90 -19.36 -17.73
C PHE A 341 5.53 -20.64 -16.98
N THR A 342 6.43 -21.62 -16.96
CA THR A 342 6.20 -22.94 -16.33
C THR A 342 7.16 -23.19 -15.17
N LEU A 343 6.91 -24.23 -14.38
CA LEU A 343 7.84 -24.71 -13.35
C LEU A 343 9.20 -25.17 -13.93
N LEU A 344 9.29 -25.42 -15.24
CA LEU A 344 10.56 -25.72 -15.92
C LEU A 344 11.36 -24.45 -16.28
N GLY A 345 10.89 -23.26 -15.90
CA GLY A 345 11.55 -22.00 -16.25
C GLY A 345 11.45 -21.64 -17.75
N GLN A 346 10.49 -22.23 -18.46
CA GLN A 346 10.18 -21.88 -19.85
C GLN A 346 9.29 -20.64 -19.86
N ALA A 347 9.46 -19.78 -20.85
CA ALA A 347 8.65 -18.59 -21.06
C ALA A 347 8.18 -18.52 -22.51
N ALA A 348 6.95 -18.09 -22.73
CA ALA A 348 6.36 -17.84 -24.05
C ALA A 348 5.37 -16.68 -23.96
N SER A 349 5.05 -16.03 -25.09
CA SER A 349 4.05 -14.95 -25.10
C SER A 349 2.72 -15.42 -24.51
N ALA A 350 2.13 -14.63 -23.62
CA ALA A 350 0.82 -14.94 -23.04
C ALA A 350 -0.27 -15.03 -24.13
N GLU A 351 -0.15 -14.24 -25.20
CA GLU A 351 -1.05 -14.28 -26.35
C GLU A 351 -0.95 -15.62 -27.09
N ASP A 352 0.26 -16.11 -27.32
CA ASP A 352 0.49 -17.41 -28.01
C ASP A 352 -0.05 -18.57 -27.17
N VAL A 353 0.15 -18.51 -25.84
CA VAL A 353 -0.30 -19.57 -24.92
C VAL A 353 -1.82 -19.59 -24.78
N ALA A 354 -2.50 -18.46 -24.94
CA ALA A 354 -3.97 -18.40 -24.98
C ALA A 354 -4.55 -19.17 -26.19
N ALA A 355 -3.79 -19.33 -27.28
CA ALA A 355 -4.18 -20.16 -28.43
C ALA A 355 -3.99 -21.67 -28.18
N GLY A 356 -3.32 -22.07 -27.10
CA GLY A 356 -3.23 -23.45 -26.63
C GLY A 356 -1.87 -23.79 -25.98
N PRO A 357 -1.82 -24.73 -25.00
CA PRO A 357 -0.60 -25.02 -24.22
C PRO A 357 0.50 -25.74 -25.02
N ALA A 358 0.21 -26.19 -26.25
CA ALA A 358 1.18 -26.88 -27.12
C ALA A 358 2.40 -26.02 -27.49
N VAL A 359 2.30 -24.69 -27.38
CA VAL A 359 3.41 -23.75 -27.61
C VAL A 359 4.63 -24.06 -26.73
N PHE A 360 4.42 -24.49 -25.49
CA PHE A 360 5.52 -24.88 -24.60
C PHE A 360 6.24 -26.15 -25.07
N ALA A 361 5.57 -27.07 -25.77
CA ALA A 361 6.22 -28.25 -26.34
C ALA A 361 7.16 -27.87 -27.50
N THR A 362 6.78 -26.88 -28.32
CA THR A 362 7.63 -26.33 -29.39
C THR A 362 8.84 -25.58 -28.84
N VAL A 363 8.64 -24.82 -27.76
CA VAL A 363 9.73 -24.15 -27.02
C VAL A 363 10.68 -25.20 -26.41
N SER A 364 10.13 -26.29 -25.85
CA SER A 364 10.90 -27.44 -25.33
C SER A 364 11.74 -28.12 -26.41
N GLY A 365 11.22 -28.27 -27.64
CA GLY A 365 11.96 -28.85 -28.77
C GLY A 365 13.23 -28.07 -29.13
N LYS A 366 13.19 -26.73 -29.05
CA LYS A 366 14.37 -25.87 -29.24
C LYS A 366 15.43 -26.04 -28.15
N PHE A 367 15.02 -26.37 -26.92
CA PHE A 367 15.94 -26.72 -25.83
C PHE A 367 16.47 -28.16 -25.96
N GLY A 368 15.66 -29.07 -26.49
CA GLY A 368 16.04 -30.44 -26.83
C GLY A 368 17.14 -30.51 -27.89
N ASP A 369 17.15 -29.62 -28.88
CA ASP A 369 18.20 -29.56 -29.90
C ASP A 369 19.55 -29.07 -29.33
N VAL A 370 19.55 -28.24 -28.28
CA VAL A 370 20.77 -27.81 -27.57
C VAL A 370 21.30 -28.94 -26.65
N ALA A 371 20.39 -29.76 -26.09
CA ALA A 371 20.76 -30.97 -25.34
C ALA A 371 21.21 -32.12 -26.26
N GLY A 372 20.69 -32.19 -27.49
CA GLY A 372 21.01 -33.20 -28.51
C GLY A 372 22.45 -33.12 -29.03
N THR A 373 23.10 -31.95 -28.96
CA THR A 373 24.52 -31.78 -29.33
C THR A 373 25.53 -32.26 -28.28
N LEU A 374 25.07 -32.80 -27.15
CA LEU A 374 25.91 -33.42 -26.09
C LEU A 374 25.60 -34.91 -25.88
N GLY A 375 24.80 -35.52 -26.76
CA GLY A 375 24.24 -36.85 -26.56
C GLY A 375 25.13 -38.00 -26.99
N SER A 376 26.12 -38.37 -26.17
CA SER A 376 26.53 -39.78 -26.08
C SER A 376 27.13 -40.13 -24.71
N THR A 377 26.30 -40.16 -23.68
CA THR A 377 26.31 -41.09 -22.52
C THR A 377 25.39 -40.55 -21.44
N SER A 378 24.38 -41.33 -21.05
CA SER A 378 23.74 -41.36 -19.71
C SER A 378 23.84 -40.08 -18.85
N GLY A 379 23.27 -38.95 -19.29
CA GLY A 379 23.40 -37.64 -18.62
C GLY A 379 22.18 -37.28 -17.77
N ASP A 380 22.44 -36.85 -16.55
CA ASP A 380 21.54 -36.73 -15.40
C ASP A 380 20.31 -35.83 -15.56
N ALA A 381 19.17 -36.28 -15.02
CA ALA A 381 17.97 -35.45 -14.80
C ALA A 381 18.26 -34.16 -14.00
N GLU A 382 19.41 -34.09 -13.34
CA GLU A 382 19.92 -32.98 -12.55
C GLU A 382 20.28 -31.73 -13.39
N ASN A 383 20.50 -31.87 -14.70
CA ASN A 383 20.88 -30.77 -15.60
C ASN A 383 19.71 -30.16 -16.39
N ALA A 384 18.48 -30.66 -16.21
CA ALA A 384 17.31 -30.11 -16.89
C ALA A 384 16.96 -28.69 -16.38
N PRO A 385 16.54 -27.77 -17.28
CA PRO A 385 16.14 -26.44 -16.88
C PRO A 385 14.92 -26.50 -15.95
N HIS A 386 14.98 -25.75 -14.85
CA HIS A 386 13.87 -25.59 -13.92
C HIS A 386 13.81 -24.18 -13.36
N LEU A 387 12.63 -23.79 -12.89
CA LEU A 387 12.40 -22.53 -12.19
C LEU A 387 13.13 -22.56 -10.85
N SER A 388 14.05 -21.62 -10.62
CA SER A 388 14.71 -21.43 -9.32
C SER A 388 14.13 -20.27 -8.52
N GLY A 389 13.37 -19.37 -9.15
CA GLY A 389 12.65 -18.35 -8.42
C GLY A 389 11.87 -17.36 -9.26
N VAL A 390 11.05 -16.58 -8.56
CA VAL A 390 10.36 -15.40 -9.09
C VAL A 390 10.94 -14.19 -8.38
N ILE A 391 11.29 -13.16 -9.13
CA ILE A 391 11.96 -11.97 -8.65
C ILE A 391 11.13 -10.74 -9.02
N LEU A 392 10.78 -9.95 -8.01
CA LEU A 392 10.23 -8.62 -8.14
C LEU A 392 11.36 -7.60 -7.97
N THR A 393 11.51 -6.71 -8.94
CA THR A 393 12.37 -5.54 -8.82
C THR A 393 11.53 -4.28 -8.83
N VAL A 394 11.75 -3.40 -7.85
CA VAL A 394 11.19 -2.05 -7.81
C VAL A 394 12.34 -1.05 -7.89
N LEU A 395 12.24 -0.10 -8.82
CA LEU A 395 13.16 1.01 -8.94
C LEU A 395 12.41 2.31 -8.65
N TYR A 396 12.98 3.13 -7.78
CA TYR A 396 12.71 4.56 -7.76
C TYR A 396 13.78 5.26 -8.59
N ILE A 397 13.36 6.12 -9.52
CA ILE A 397 14.22 6.93 -10.38
C ILE A 397 13.97 8.39 -9.99
N ALA A 398 14.97 9.02 -9.38
CA ALA A 398 14.96 10.42 -9.03
C ALA A 398 15.14 11.29 -10.29
N PRO A 399 14.72 12.56 -10.26
CA PRO A 399 15.11 13.54 -11.27
C PRO A 399 16.62 13.54 -11.51
N GLY A 400 17.03 13.64 -12.78
CA GLY A 400 18.42 13.46 -13.21
C GLY A 400 18.88 12.00 -13.34
N GLY A 401 18.02 11.02 -13.08
CA GLY A 401 18.24 9.61 -13.41
C GLY A 401 18.91 8.75 -12.33
N LYS A 402 19.17 9.30 -11.13
CA LYS A 402 19.70 8.52 -10.00
C LYS A 402 18.67 7.49 -9.54
N THR A 403 19.07 6.22 -9.43
CA THR A 403 18.13 5.13 -9.10
C THR A 403 18.37 4.52 -7.74
N MET A 404 17.29 4.24 -6.99
CA MET A 404 17.28 3.31 -5.86
C MET A 404 16.63 2.01 -6.32
N ARG A 405 17.36 0.89 -6.24
CA ARG A 405 16.90 -0.42 -6.68
C ARG A 405 16.60 -1.30 -5.47
N VAL A 406 15.43 -1.92 -5.46
CA VAL A 406 14.98 -2.82 -4.41
C VAL A 406 14.53 -4.13 -5.04
N GLU A 407 15.15 -5.24 -4.64
CA GLU A 407 14.84 -6.57 -5.16
C GLU A 407 14.20 -7.45 -4.09
N ARG A 408 13.19 -8.23 -4.49
CA ARG A 408 12.50 -9.21 -3.66
C ARG A 408 12.36 -10.51 -4.44
N ARG A 409 13.09 -11.53 -4.01
CA ARG A 409 12.83 -12.90 -4.44
C ARG A 409 11.55 -13.38 -3.76
N LEU A 410 10.48 -13.48 -4.54
CA LEU A 410 9.14 -13.85 -4.08
C LEU A 410 8.99 -15.35 -3.89
N THR A 411 9.73 -16.13 -4.68
CA THR A 411 9.82 -17.59 -4.61
C THR A 411 11.29 -17.99 -4.72
N ASP A 412 11.74 -18.93 -3.90
CA ASP A 412 13.09 -19.51 -3.98
C ASP A 412 13.03 -21.05 -3.99
N PHE A 413 13.43 -21.65 -5.09
CA PHE A 413 13.55 -23.09 -5.29
C PHE A 413 15.01 -23.55 -5.50
N ARG A 414 16.00 -22.72 -5.18
CA ARG A 414 17.42 -23.10 -5.32
C ARG A 414 17.82 -24.28 -4.42
N GLY A 415 17.12 -24.45 -3.29
CA GLY A 415 17.25 -25.61 -2.40
C GLY A 415 16.41 -26.83 -2.79
N GLY A 416 15.68 -26.77 -3.92
CA GLY A 416 14.74 -27.79 -4.36
C GLY A 416 13.28 -27.28 -4.40
N MET A 417 12.45 -27.90 -5.25
CA MET A 417 11.02 -27.60 -5.29
C MET A 417 10.28 -28.30 -4.13
N PRO A 418 9.34 -27.61 -3.47
CA PRO A 418 8.47 -28.23 -2.47
C PRO A 418 7.45 -29.18 -3.13
N GLU A 419 6.63 -29.87 -2.33
CA GLU A 419 5.60 -30.80 -2.81
C GLU A 419 4.51 -30.11 -3.65
N HIS A 420 4.17 -28.86 -3.31
CA HIS A 420 3.16 -28.05 -4.01
C HIS A 420 3.74 -26.72 -4.53
N PRO A 421 4.64 -26.74 -5.54
CA PRO A 421 5.35 -25.55 -5.98
C PRO A 421 4.43 -24.48 -6.58
N SER A 422 3.32 -24.86 -7.23
CA SER A 422 2.38 -23.89 -7.81
C SER A 422 1.77 -22.92 -6.78
N GLN A 423 1.60 -23.38 -5.53
CA GLN A 423 1.09 -22.55 -4.44
C GLN A 423 2.12 -21.50 -3.97
N LYS A 424 3.42 -21.80 -4.11
CA LYS A 424 4.52 -20.91 -3.72
C LYS A 424 4.93 -19.91 -4.81
N VAL A 425 4.53 -20.17 -6.07
CA VAL A 425 4.73 -19.26 -7.21
C VAL A 425 3.64 -18.20 -7.26
N SER A 426 2.41 -18.58 -6.91
CA SER A 426 1.25 -17.68 -6.98
C SER A 426 1.28 -16.66 -5.83
N PHE A 427 1.11 -15.38 -6.17
CA PHE A 427 1.01 -14.32 -5.18
C PHE A 427 0.15 -13.16 -5.68
N HIS A 428 -0.36 -12.38 -4.74
CA HIS A 428 -1.01 -11.11 -5.01
C HIS A 428 -0.36 -10.01 -4.18
N GLY A 429 -0.02 -8.91 -4.83
CA GLY A 429 0.56 -7.71 -4.23
C GLY A 429 -0.28 -6.48 -4.51
N ILE A 430 -0.29 -5.56 -3.55
CA ILE A 430 -0.82 -4.20 -3.73
C ILE A 430 0.30 -3.23 -3.37
N PHE A 431 0.68 -2.37 -4.31
CA PHE A 431 1.59 -1.26 -4.05
C PHE A 431 0.82 0.02 -3.76
N ASP A 432 1.36 0.78 -2.81
CA ASP A 432 0.97 2.15 -2.50
C ASP A 432 2.17 3.06 -2.70
N VAL A 433 1.96 4.20 -3.36
CA VAL A 433 3.00 5.21 -3.60
C VAL A 433 2.56 6.48 -2.89
N ASN A 434 3.19 6.77 -1.75
CA ASN A 434 2.90 7.96 -0.96
C ASN A 434 3.91 9.08 -1.28
N VAL A 435 3.42 10.25 -1.69
CA VAL A 435 4.23 11.43 -2.07
C VAL A 435 4.22 12.53 -1.01
N GLY A 436 3.72 12.22 0.19
CA GLY A 436 3.72 13.13 1.35
C GLY A 436 2.48 12.99 2.21
N PRO A 437 2.36 13.82 3.25
CA PRO A 437 1.08 14.02 3.94
C PRO A 437 0.07 14.63 2.97
N GLU A 438 -1.15 14.12 2.97
CA GLU A 438 -2.25 14.61 2.15
C GLU A 438 -3.52 14.79 2.98
N ASN A 439 -4.47 15.62 2.54
CA ASN A 439 -5.74 15.81 3.21
C ASN A 439 -6.65 14.56 3.20
N GLY A 440 -6.28 13.53 2.44
CA GLY A 440 -6.99 12.25 2.38
C GLY A 440 -8.29 12.27 1.56
N ALA A 441 -8.63 13.38 0.88
CA ALA A 441 -9.85 13.52 0.09
C ALA A 441 -9.97 12.44 -1.00
N ARG A 442 -8.89 12.21 -1.77
CA ARG A 442 -8.85 11.17 -2.82
C ARG A 442 -9.00 9.77 -2.25
N ALA A 443 -8.24 9.45 -1.20
CA ALA A 443 -8.28 8.17 -0.52
C ALA A 443 -9.68 7.87 0.06
N MET A 444 -10.31 8.87 0.67
CA MET A 444 -11.67 8.76 1.20
C MET A 444 -12.70 8.59 0.09
N LYS A 445 -12.57 9.35 -1.00
CA LYS A 445 -13.42 9.22 -2.18
C LYS A 445 -13.34 7.82 -2.78
N GLU A 446 -12.13 7.32 -3.01
CA GLU A 446 -11.90 5.98 -3.56
C GLU A 446 -12.45 4.89 -2.63
N LEU A 447 -12.26 5.04 -1.31
CA LEU A 447 -12.83 4.13 -0.31
C LEU A 447 -14.36 4.11 -0.35
N LEU A 448 -15.01 5.29 -0.41
CA LEU A 448 -16.46 5.41 -0.44
C LEU A 448 -17.04 4.87 -1.75
N ASP A 449 -16.42 5.16 -2.89
CA ASP A 449 -16.83 4.65 -4.20
C ASP A 449 -16.69 3.12 -4.27
N ALA A 450 -15.55 2.57 -3.82
CA ALA A 450 -15.34 1.12 -3.75
C ALA A 450 -16.34 0.44 -2.78
N THR A 451 -16.66 1.09 -1.67
CA THR A 451 -17.65 0.60 -0.72
C THR A 451 -19.05 0.65 -1.31
N ALA A 452 -19.41 1.71 -2.06
CA ALA A 452 -20.68 1.82 -2.75
C ALA A 452 -20.90 0.67 -3.74
N VAL A 453 -19.85 0.24 -4.45
CA VAL A 453 -19.91 -0.93 -5.35
C VAL A 453 -20.03 -2.23 -4.55
N THR A 454 -19.16 -2.41 -3.55
CA THR A 454 -19.14 -3.64 -2.71
C THR A 454 -20.49 -3.87 -2.01
N VAL A 455 -21.15 -2.82 -1.55
CA VAL A 455 -22.44 -2.94 -0.87
C VAL A 455 -23.53 -3.51 -1.78
N ARG A 456 -23.47 -3.26 -3.10
CA ARG A 456 -24.45 -3.80 -4.06
C ARG A 456 -24.33 -5.31 -4.25
N SER A 457 -23.16 -5.89 -4.01
CA SER A 457 -22.96 -7.33 -4.14
C SER A 457 -23.33 -8.12 -2.89
N LEU A 458 -23.59 -7.46 -1.76
CA LEU A 458 -23.94 -8.10 -0.48
C LEU A 458 -25.13 -9.07 -0.54
N PRO A 459 -26.25 -8.78 -1.24
CA PRO A 459 -27.35 -9.73 -1.37
C PRO A 459 -26.97 -11.03 -2.11
N TYR A 460 -25.97 -10.96 -2.99
CA TYR A 460 -25.49 -12.14 -3.71
C TYR A 460 -24.47 -12.92 -2.87
N TYR A 461 -23.63 -12.23 -2.09
CA TYR A 461 -22.85 -12.89 -1.05
C TYR A 461 -23.76 -13.61 -0.05
N LYS A 462 -24.91 -13.01 0.31
CA LYS A 462 -25.96 -13.66 1.11
C LYS A 462 -26.49 -14.94 0.44
N ALA A 463 -26.75 -14.89 -0.85
CA ALA A 463 -27.21 -16.05 -1.60
C ALA A 463 -26.19 -17.20 -1.61
N LEU A 464 -24.90 -16.88 -1.64
CA LEU A 464 -23.82 -17.87 -1.59
C LEU A 464 -23.79 -18.59 -0.23
N ILE A 465 -24.00 -17.86 0.87
CA ILE A 465 -24.10 -18.46 2.22
C ILE A 465 -25.29 -19.39 2.31
N ASP A 466 -26.42 -18.90 1.80
CA ASP A 466 -27.70 -19.57 1.87
C ASP A 466 -27.70 -20.83 0.96
N GLY A 467 -26.62 -21.08 0.22
CA GLY A 467 -26.50 -22.18 -0.74
C GLY A 467 -27.37 -22.00 -1.98
N LYS A 468 -27.89 -20.79 -2.21
CA LYS A 468 -28.77 -20.44 -3.35
C LYS A 468 -28.00 -20.19 -4.64
N ILE A 469 -26.71 -19.85 -4.51
CA ILE A 469 -25.73 -19.84 -5.60
C ILE A 469 -24.55 -20.69 -5.17
N THR A 470 -23.97 -21.43 -6.11
CA THR A 470 -22.77 -22.24 -5.87
C THR A 470 -21.51 -21.38 -5.99
N PRO A 471 -20.37 -21.80 -5.41
CA PRO A 471 -19.08 -21.15 -5.65
C PRO A 471 -18.69 -21.08 -7.13
N GLU A 472 -19.13 -22.05 -7.94
CA GLU A 472 -18.95 -22.06 -9.39
C GLU A 472 -19.79 -20.95 -10.07
N ASP A 473 -21.03 -20.74 -9.63
CA ASP A 473 -21.90 -19.67 -10.14
C ASP A 473 -21.35 -18.27 -9.85
N VAL A 474 -20.59 -18.09 -8.76
CA VAL A 474 -19.96 -16.80 -8.39
C VAL A 474 -19.06 -16.27 -9.51
N VAL A 475 -18.38 -17.17 -10.22
CA VAL A 475 -17.42 -16.82 -11.27
C VAL A 475 -18.11 -16.18 -12.48
N GLU A 476 -19.30 -16.67 -12.83
CA GLU A 476 -20.07 -16.21 -13.98
C GLU A 476 -21.08 -15.11 -13.62
N HIS A 477 -21.33 -14.91 -12.33
CA HIS A 477 -22.39 -14.02 -11.86
C HIS A 477 -21.93 -12.54 -11.90
N PRO A 478 -22.65 -11.64 -12.61
CA PRO A 478 -22.21 -10.25 -12.83
C PRO A 478 -21.92 -9.44 -11.57
N ALA A 479 -22.58 -9.77 -10.45
CA ALA A 479 -22.37 -9.11 -9.15
C ALA A 479 -21.01 -9.39 -8.48
N PHE A 480 -20.19 -10.30 -9.03
CA PHE A 480 -18.84 -10.61 -8.53
C PHE A 480 -17.76 -10.40 -9.58
N SER A 481 -18.10 -9.77 -10.72
CA SER A 481 -17.14 -9.50 -11.79
C SER A 481 -15.94 -8.70 -11.26
N ALA A 482 -14.74 -8.98 -11.80
CA ALA A 482 -13.49 -8.36 -11.37
C ALA A 482 -13.52 -6.82 -11.42
N GLU A 483 -14.31 -6.26 -12.34
CA GLU A 483 -14.55 -4.82 -12.48
C GLU A 483 -15.26 -4.22 -11.25
N GLN A 484 -16.04 -5.02 -10.51
CA GLN A 484 -16.75 -4.60 -9.30
C GLN A 484 -15.91 -4.75 -8.01
N THR A 485 -14.82 -5.51 -8.03
CA THR A 485 -13.98 -5.76 -6.85
C THR A 485 -12.56 -5.23 -7.01
N LYS A 486 -12.40 -3.91 -7.08
CA LYS A 486 -11.08 -3.29 -6.87
C LYS A 486 -10.57 -3.67 -5.47
N ARG A 487 -9.52 -4.50 -5.42
CA ARG A 487 -8.85 -4.85 -4.15
C ARG A 487 -7.95 -3.70 -3.75
N LEU A 488 -8.46 -2.86 -2.86
CA LEU A 488 -7.71 -1.77 -2.25
C LEU A 488 -7.13 -2.24 -0.92
N TRP A 489 -5.89 -1.85 -0.65
CA TRP A 489 -5.28 -1.90 0.67
C TRP A 489 -5.81 -0.72 1.51
N GLN A 490 -7.06 -0.86 1.97
CA GLN A 490 -7.80 0.19 2.68
C GLN A 490 -7.09 0.70 3.93
N ALA A 491 -6.38 -0.18 4.65
CA ALA A 491 -5.60 0.20 5.83
C ALA A 491 -4.52 1.24 5.49
N MET A 492 -3.84 1.09 4.35
CA MET A 492 -2.80 2.02 3.91
C MET A 492 -3.41 3.36 3.48
N LEU A 493 -4.52 3.33 2.72
CA LEU A 493 -5.25 4.56 2.34
C LEU A 493 -5.67 5.39 3.55
N LEU A 494 -6.05 4.72 4.64
CA LEU A 494 -6.56 5.35 5.85
C LEU A 494 -5.47 5.78 6.85
N ALA A 495 -4.30 5.14 6.83
CA ALA A 495 -3.20 5.40 7.76
C ALA A 495 -1.93 5.94 7.10
N GLY A 496 -1.94 6.20 5.79
CA GLY A 496 -0.76 6.68 5.05
C GLY A 496 -0.18 7.97 5.64
N ASN A 497 -1.02 8.87 6.16
CA ASN A 497 -0.58 10.08 6.83
C ASN A 497 0.18 9.83 8.13
N SER A 498 -0.11 8.72 8.82
CA SER A 498 0.64 8.33 10.00
C SER A 498 2.11 8.07 9.69
N PHE A 499 2.56 7.94 8.44
CA PHE A 499 4.00 7.91 8.12
C PHE A 499 4.67 9.29 8.08
N ASN A 500 3.90 10.38 8.09
CA ASN A 500 4.39 11.75 7.87
C ASN A 500 4.31 12.66 9.12
N GLU A 501 3.80 12.15 10.24
CA GLU A 501 3.54 12.93 11.47
C GLU A 501 4.64 12.78 12.55
N GLY A 502 4.59 13.64 13.56
CA GLY A 502 5.33 13.43 14.82
C GLY A 502 6.84 13.61 14.72
N ALA A 503 7.27 14.64 13.98
CA ALA A 503 8.67 14.94 13.75
C ALA A 503 9.48 15.08 15.06
N PRO A 504 10.71 14.53 15.13
CA PRO A 504 11.53 14.53 16.34
C PRO A 504 12.10 15.92 16.65
N ASP A 505 12.11 16.31 17.93
CA ASP A 505 12.86 17.46 18.48
C ASP A 505 12.75 18.78 17.69
N GLY A 506 11.56 19.12 17.19
CA GLY A 506 11.32 20.35 16.43
C GLY A 506 11.90 20.36 15.01
N ALA A 507 12.38 19.22 14.51
CA ALA A 507 12.68 19.04 13.10
C ALA A 507 11.39 19.01 12.26
N ARG A 508 11.52 19.25 10.96
CA ARG A 508 10.48 19.03 9.95
C ARG A 508 10.83 17.80 9.13
N LEU A 509 9.84 16.94 8.92
CA LEU A 509 9.98 15.80 8.01
C LEU A 509 9.74 16.26 6.57
N LEU A 510 10.67 15.89 5.70
CA LEU A 510 10.69 16.21 4.28
C LEU A 510 10.68 14.94 3.48
N ARG A 511 9.76 14.81 2.53
CA ARG A 511 9.75 13.68 1.61
C ARG A 511 10.53 14.06 0.35
N THR A 512 11.74 13.52 0.22
CA THR A 512 12.65 13.78 -0.92
C THR A 512 12.58 12.71 -2.01
N ALA A 513 11.86 11.63 -1.74
CA ALA A 513 11.50 10.57 -2.68
C ALA A 513 10.16 9.96 -2.24
N PRO A 514 9.37 9.37 -3.16
CA PRO A 514 8.13 8.71 -2.80
C PRO A 514 8.40 7.56 -1.82
N MET A 515 7.50 7.37 -0.86
CA MET A 515 7.46 6.11 -0.12
C MET A 515 6.75 5.07 -0.98
N ILE A 516 7.39 3.93 -1.19
CA ILE A 516 6.82 2.81 -1.92
C ILE A 516 6.61 1.68 -0.93
N SER A 517 5.36 1.29 -0.75
CA SER A 517 4.96 0.23 0.18
C SER A 517 4.27 -0.89 -0.57
N MET A 518 4.42 -2.12 -0.09
CA MET A 518 3.76 -3.29 -0.67
C MET A 518 3.07 -4.10 0.43
N GLN A 519 1.80 -4.40 0.22
CA GLN A 519 1.14 -5.52 0.89
C GLN A 519 1.19 -6.72 -0.03
N ARG A 520 1.78 -7.82 0.44
CA ARG A 520 1.86 -9.09 -0.30
C ARG A 520 1.13 -10.19 0.43
N THR A 521 0.28 -10.89 -0.30
CA THR A 521 -0.43 -12.08 0.16
C THR A 521 0.12 -13.28 -0.60
N GLU A 522 0.72 -14.21 0.13
CA GLU A 522 1.23 -15.47 -0.38
C GLU A 522 0.21 -16.59 -0.12
N HIS A 523 0.03 -17.45 -1.12
CA HIS A 523 -0.84 -18.62 -1.04
C HIS A 523 -0.10 -19.80 -0.38
N SER A 524 0.56 -19.55 0.74
CA SER A 524 1.30 -20.58 1.49
C SER A 524 0.36 -21.28 2.48
N VAL A 525 -0.47 -22.21 2.00
CA VAL A 525 -1.27 -23.07 2.89
C VAL A 525 -0.31 -23.95 3.69
N ASN A 526 -0.15 -23.67 4.99
CA ASN A 526 0.44 -24.66 5.90
C ASN A 526 -0.56 -25.83 6.10
N GLU A 527 -0.20 -26.85 6.88
CA GLU A 527 -1.07 -28.00 7.18
C GLU A 527 -2.48 -27.59 7.71
N ASN A 528 -2.66 -26.34 8.14
CA ASN A 528 -3.89 -25.78 8.68
C ASN A 528 -4.71 -24.88 7.73
N GLY A 529 -4.27 -24.62 6.48
CA GLY A 529 -5.07 -23.77 5.56
C GLY A 529 -4.76 -22.26 5.58
N ILE A 530 -3.66 -21.84 6.21
CA ILE A 530 -3.39 -20.43 6.53
C ILE A 530 -2.80 -19.65 5.33
N PHE A 531 -3.25 -18.40 5.09
CA PHE A 531 -2.60 -17.47 4.16
C PHE A 531 -1.58 -16.59 4.91
N GLN A 532 -0.44 -16.33 4.27
CA GLN A 532 0.58 -15.44 4.82
C GLN A 532 0.47 -14.07 4.16
N GLN A 533 0.20 -13.04 4.96
CA GLN A 533 0.28 -11.65 4.52
C GLN A 533 1.52 -10.99 5.12
N SER A 534 2.22 -10.23 4.28
CA SER A 534 3.36 -9.40 4.66
C SER A 534 3.12 -7.97 4.20
N VAL A 535 3.60 -7.02 4.99
CA VAL A 535 3.73 -5.61 4.61
C VAL A 535 5.22 -5.32 4.53
N ASP A 536 5.63 -4.57 3.52
CA ASP A 536 7.02 -4.20 3.29
C ASP A 536 7.12 -2.74 2.81
N ILE A 537 7.93 -1.93 3.49
CA ILE A 537 8.37 -0.64 2.98
C ILE A 537 9.59 -0.86 2.08
N LEU A 538 9.44 -0.58 0.79
CA LEU A 538 10.48 -0.82 -0.21
C LEU A 538 11.43 0.38 -0.32
N VAL A 539 10.84 1.58 -0.40
CA VAL A 539 11.56 2.84 -0.50
C VAL A 539 10.97 3.80 0.54
N ASP A 540 11.82 4.49 1.29
CA ASP A 540 11.44 5.62 2.14
C ASP A 540 12.43 6.78 1.92
N GLY A 541 11.91 7.87 1.34
CA GLY A 541 12.65 9.09 1.04
C GLY A 541 12.58 10.15 2.14
N THR A 542 12.09 9.81 3.33
CA THR A 542 11.87 10.80 4.38
C THR A 542 13.21 11.27 4.96
N ARG A 543 13.36 12.58 5.12
CA ARG A 543 14.52 13.24 5.74
C ARG A 543 14.02 14.20 6.81
N ALA A 544 14.76 14.33 7.90
CA ALA A 544 14.51 15.29 8.97
C ALA A 544 15.42 16.51 8.75
N LEU A 545 14.82 17.68 8.65
CA LEU A 545 15.49 18.97 8.56
C LEU A 545 15.25 19.75 9.85
N SER A 546 16.30 20.26 10.48
CA SER A 546 16.20 21.11 11.67
C SER A 546 16.85 22.47 11.41
N GLN A 547 16.60 23.43 12.30
CA GLN A 547 17.29 24.71 12.28
C GLN A 547 18.31 24.76 13.41
N ALA A 548 19.57 25.10 13.10
CA ALA A 548 20.61 25.33 14.09
C ALA A 548 21.45 26.55 13.71
N GLY A 549 21.54 27.52 14.62
CA GLY A 549 22.29 28.76 14.37
C GLY A 549 21.74 29.58 13.18
N GLY A 550 20.43 29.56 12.97
CA GLY A 550 19.78 30.26 11.84
C GLY A 550 19.85 29.52 10.50
N GLN A 551 20.59 28.41 10.39
CA GLN A 551 20.74 27.63 9.17
C GLN A 551 19.92 26.34 9.23
N ALA A 552 19.34 25.95 8.10
CA ALA A 552 18.72 24.65 7.93
C ALA A 552 19.78 23.55 7.82
N ARG A 553 19.57 22.40 8.47
CA ARG A 553 20.51 21.27 8.49
C ARG A 553 19.77 19.94 8.50
N LEU A 554 20.26 18.98 7.74
CA LEU A 554 19.78 17.61 7.83
C LEU A 554 20.18 16.99 9.18
N SER A 555 19.25 16.28 9.81
CA SER A 555 19.39 15.68 11.13
C SER A 555 19.44 14.15 11.03
N PRO A 556 20.63 13.52 11.12
CA PRO A 556 20.73 12.07 11.15
C PRO A 556 20.01 11.44 12.35
N GLN A 557 20.03 12.08 13.52
CA GLN A 557 19.24 11.64 14.68
C GLN A 557 17.75 11.66 14.37
N GLY A 558 17.27 12.72 13.72
CA GLY A 558 15.87 12.81 13.31
C GLY A 558 15.49 11.74 12.28
N ASN A 559 16.39 11.45 11.33
CA ASN A 559 16.21 10.36 10.37
C ASN A 559 16.13 8.99 11.05
N LEU A 560 16.97 8.74 12.06
CA LEU A 560 16.93 7.51 12.84
C LEU A 560 15.58 7.36 13.53
N VAL A 561 15.13 8.39 14.26
CA VAL A 561 13.83 8.34 14.95
C VAL A 561 12.69 8.11 13.97
N GLN A 562 12.69 8.80 12.83
CA GLN A 562 11.67 8.64 11.81
C GLN A 562 11.68 7.24 11.19
N GLY A 563 12.84 6.68 10.85
CA GLY A 563 12.93 5.32 10.28
C GLY A 563 12.43 4.23 11.24
N LEU A 564 12.72 4.39 12.54
CA LEU A 564 12.17 3.52 13.59
C LEU A 564 10.64 3.68 13.68
N ARG A 565 10.14 4.91 13.63
CA ARG A 565 8.70 5.20 13.61
C ARG A 565 8.01 4.56 12.39
N THR A 566 8.56 4.73 11.18
CA THR A 566 8.09 4.08 9.95
C THR A 566 7.93 2.57 10.17
N THR A 567 8.93 1.92 10.77
CA THR A 567 8.91 0.47 11.05
C THR A 567 7.81 0.10 12.07
N LEU A 568 7.57 0.93 13.09
CA LEU A 568 6.50 0.67 14.07
C LEU A 568 5.10 0.81 13.45
N VAL A 569 4.91 1.75 12.52
CA VAL A 569 3.67 1.90 11.75
C VAL A 569 3.48 0.71 10.81
N GLU A 570 4.52 0.34 10.05
CA GLU A 570 4.54 -0.83 9.16
C GLU A 570 4.14 -2.12 9.92
N HIS A 571 4.74 -2.35 11.09
CA HIS A 571 4.44 -3.50 11.93
C HIS A 571 2.97 -3.56 12.36
N SER A 572 2.37 -2.40 12.63
CA SER A 572 0.97 -2.29 13.05
C SER A 572 0.01 -2.54 11.88
N LEU A 573 0.35 -2.10 10.67
CA LEU A 573 -0.41 -2.42 9.46
C LEU A 573 -0.40 -3.91 9.14
N GLY A 574 0.74 -4.58 9.32
CA GLY A 574 0.86 -6.04 9.16
C GLY A 574 0.30 -6.85 10.33
N HIS A 575 -0.20 -6.22 11.41
CA HIS A 575 -0.74 -6.86 12.62
C HIS A 575 0.18 -7.94 13.21
N GLY A 576 1.43 -7.58 13.53
CA GLY A 576 2.36 -8.53 14.14
C GLY A 576 1.86 -9.07 15.49
N SER A 577 2.27 -10.30 15.85
CA SER A 577 2.03 -10.84 17.19
C SER A 577 2.75 -10.02 18.26
N GLU A 578 2.28 -10.03 19.51
CA GLU A 578 2.94 -9.31 20.61
C GLU A 578 4.41 -9.72 20.82
N ASN A 579 4.76 -10.96 20.46
CA ASN A 579 6.13 -11.51 20.53
C ASN A 579 7.06 -10.94 19.45
N ALA A 580 6.50 -10.20 18.49
CA ALA A 580 7.19 -9.59 17.38
C ALA A 580 7.28 -8.05 17.51
N ASP A 581 6.94 -7.47 18.66
CA ASP A 581 7.02 -6.02 18.88
C ASP A 581 8.47 -5.55 18.87
N TRP A 582 8.82 -4.75 17.86
CA TRP A 582 10.14 -4.16 17.66
C TRP A 582 10.67 -3.40 18.88
N ARG A 583 9.77 -2.87 19.72
CA ARG A 583 10.14 -2.16 20.95
C ARG A 583 10.81 -3.06 21.99
N LYS A 584 10.45 -4.35 21.99
CA LYS A 584 10.83 -5.35 23.00
C LYS A 584 12.00 -6.24 22.57
N LEU A 585 12.30 -6.29 21.27
CA LEU A 585 13.37 -7.14 20.72
C LEU A 585 14.75 -6.70 21.22
N ARG A 586 15.55 -7.67 21.65
CA ARG A 586 16.90 -7.43 22.16
C ARG A 586 17.92 -7.48 21.02
N VAL A 587 18.92 -6.61 21.07
CA VAL A 587 20.06 -6.68 20.16
C VAL A 587 20.87 -7.96 20.43
N ASP A 588 21.18 -8.66 19.35
CA ASP A 588 22.09 -9.81 19.33
C ASP A 588 23.51 -9.38 19.01
N THR A 589 23.73 -8.83 17.81
CA THR A 589 25.05 -8.39 17.33
C THR A 589 24.94 -7.17 16.41
N VAL A 590 26.07 -6.48 16.19
CA VAL A 590 26.21 -5.37 15.24
C VAL A 590 27.20 -5.78 14.15
N LEU A 591 26.73 -5.80 12.90
CA LEU A 591 27.49 -6.14 11.71
C LEU A 591 27.83 -4.84 10.98
N LYS A 592 29.13 -4.53 10.87
CA LYS A 592 29.61 -3.22 10.39
C LYS A 592 30.00 -3.19 8.93
N ASP A 593 30.27 -4.36 8.37
CA ASP A 593 30.79 -4.52 7.02
C ASP A 593 30.33 -5.86 6.42
N GLN A 594 30.41 -5.93 5.09
CA GLN A 594 29.90 -7.08 4.35
C GLN A 594 30.57 -8.40 4.78
N ALA A 595 31.85 -8.37 5.13
CA ALA A 595 32.60 -9.55 5.55
C ALA A 595 32.10 -10.12 6.88
N SER A 596 31.85 -9.26 7.88
CA SER A 596 31.27 -9.67 9.16
C SER A 596 29.85 -10.19 9.00
N ALA A 597 29.04 -9.59 8.13
CA ALA A 597 27.70 -10.07 7.82
C ALA A 597 27.70 -11.43 7.09
N GLU A 598 28.64 -11.64 6.15
CA GLU A 598 28.79 -12.90 5.44
C GLU A 598 29.18 -14.03 6.40
N ALA A 599 30.20 -13.81 7.23
CA ALA A 599 30.64 -14.80 8.21
C ALA A 599 29.52 -15.17 9.19
N TRP A 600 28.84 -14.15 9.74
CA TRP A 600 27.76 -14.35 10.70
C TRP A 600 26.56 -15.09 10.09
N SER A 601 26.13 -14.73 8.88
CA SER A 601 24.98 -15.39 8.24
C SER A 601 25.24 -16.86 7.90
N ARG A 602 26.48 -17.21 7.53
CA ARG A 602 26.89 -18.61 7.33
C ARG A 602 26.89 -19.38 8.64
N GLU A 603 27.44 -18.80 9.71
CA GLU A 603 27.45 -19.41 11.05
C GLU A 603 26.03 -19.61 11.59
N ALA A 604 25.15 -18.63 11.38
CA ALA A 604 23.75 -18.70 11.76
C ALA A 604 22.94 -19.70 10.93
N GLY A 605 23.50 -20.29 9.86
CA GLY A 605 22.81 -21.25 9.01
C GLY A 605 21.68 -20.63 8.19
N PHE A 606 21.82 -19.38 7.76
CA PHE A 606 20.81 -18.72 6.93
C PHE A 606 20.64 -19.44 5.59
N SER A 607 19.39 -19.52 5.11
CA SER A 607 19.12 -20.00 3.75
C SER A 607 19.78 -19.08 2.72
N PRO A 608 20.06 -19.56 1.48
CA PRO A 608 20.67 -18.74 0.44
C PRO A 608 19.93 -17.41 0.21
N TRP A 609 18.60 -17.41 0.25
CA TRP A 609 17.82 -16.18 0.10
C TRP A 609 17.94 -15.22 1.26
N LEU A 610 17.94 -15.71 2.51
CA LEU A 610 18.16 -14.85 3.68
C LEU A 610 19.58 -14.25 3.65
N HIS A 611 20.56 -15.03 3.22
CA HIS A 611 21.93 -14.56 3.00
C HIS A 611 21.98 -13.45 1.94
N ASP A 612 21.42 -13.68 0.74
CA ASP A 612 21.35 -12.67 -0.34
C ASP A 612 20.69 -11.38 0.14
N ARG A 613 19.64 -11.50 0.97
CA ARG A 613 18.92 -10.36 1.52
C ARG A 613 19.80 -9.52 2.46
N LEU A 614 20.50 -10.19 3.37
CA LEU A 614 21.43 -9.53 4.29
C LEU A 614 22.55 -8.83 3.51
N MET A 615 23.08 -9.47 2.46
CA MET A 615 24.13 -8.89 1.62
C MET A 615 23.62 -7.69 0.82
N ALA A 616 22.38 -7.73 0.31
CA ALA A 616 21.78 -6.60 -0.39
C ALA A 616 21.63 -5.37 0.52
N ASP A 617 21.30 -5.57 1.80
CA ASP A 617 21.21 -4.49 2.78
C ASP A 617 22.57 -3.97 3.27
N MET A 618 23.68 -4.67 2.99
CA MET A 618 25.06 -4.22 3.26
C MET A 618 25.71 -3.50 2.08
N ALA A 619 25.14 -3.66 0.88
CA ALA A 619 25.79 -3.27 -0.37
C ALA A 619 25.97 -1.76 -0.52
N HIS A 620 25.29 -0.93 0.27
CA HIS A 620 25.44 0.53 0.25
C HIS A 620 26.19 1.08 1.48
N GLY A 621 26.91 0.22 2.20
CA GLY A 621 27.75 0.61 3.34
C GLY A 621 26.97 0.80 4.65
N GLU A 622 25.78 0.22 4.75
CA GLU A 622 24.97 0.25 5.96
C GLU A 622 25.57 -0.62 7.09
N THR A 623 25.20 -0.28 8.31
CA THR A 623 25.41 -1.11 9.51
C THR A 623 24.13 -1.86 9.84
N LEU A 624 24.23 -3.16 10.14
CA LEU A 624 23.09 -3.97 10.56
C LEU A 624 23.14 -4.26 12.05
N ILE A 625 22.02 -4.07 12.73
CA ILE A 625 21.83 -4.50 14.11
C ILE A 625 20.90 -5.71 14.12
N MET A 626 21.48 -6.90 14.31
CA MET A 626 20.71 -8.14 14.41
C MET A 626 19.95 -8.18 15.73
N LEU A 627 18.71 -8.69 15.68
CA LEU A 627 17.84 -8.82 16.83
C LEU A 627 17.65 -10.30 17.19
N LYS A 628 17.60 -10.59 18.49
CA LYS A 628 17.26 -11.92 18.99
C LYS A 628 15.80 -12.22 18.70
N THR A 629 15.56 -13.31 17.98
CA THR A 629 14.24 -13.87 17.68
C THR A 629 14.19 -15.32 18.16
N ASP A 630 12.99 -15.82 18.45
CA ASP A 630 12.79 -17.20 18.95
C ASP A 630 13.14 -18.27 17.90
N THR A 631 13.21 -17.89 16.61
CA THR A 631 13.57 -18.78 15.52
C THR A 631 14.54 -18.10 14.55
N VAL A 632 15.57 -18.84 14.14
CA VAL A 632 16.55 -18.43 13.12
C VAL A 632 15.90 -18.25 11.75
N THR A 633 14.79 -18.93 11.50
CA THR A 633 14.02 -18.87 10.25
C THR A 633 13.22 -17.59 10.06
N ARG A 634 13.06 -16.77 11.11
CA ARG A 634 12.39 -15.46 11.06
C ARG A 634 13.30 -14.37 11.62
N PRO A 635 14.48 -14.15 11.00
CA PRO A 635 15.43 -13.17 11.51
C PRO A 635 14.89 -11.76 11.36
N ARG A 636 15.36 -10.86 12.23
CA ARG A 636 15.05 -9.43 12.20
C ARG A 636 16.30 -8.61 12.45
N TRP A 637 16.41 -7.49 11.76
CA TRP A 637 17.52 -6.57 11.96
C TRP A 637 17.10 -5.14 11.65
N TRP A 638 17.83 -4.18 12.22
CA TRP A 638 17.79 -2.80 11.77
C TRP A 638 18.86 -2.59 10.70
N ARG A 639 18.48 -2.04 9.55
CA ARG A 639 19.43 -1.50 8.56
C ARG A 639 19.60 -0.01 8.84
N ILE A 640 20.82 0.44 9.09
CA ILE A 640 21.13 1.82 9.49
C ILE A 640 22.29 2.37 8.66
N ASP A 641 22.08 3.51 8.00
CA ASP A 641 23.17 4.35 7.49
C ASP A 641 23.66 5.28 8.62
N ALA A 642 24.88 5.07 9.12
CA ALA A 642 25.41 5.85 10.24
C ALA A 642 25.72 7.32 9.90
N ARG A 643 25.83 7.66 8.61
CA ARG A 643 26.10 9.02 8.15
C ARG A 643 24.81 9.83 8.05
N THR A 644 23.81 9.26 7.38
CA THR A 644 22.53 9.95 7.17
C THR A 644 21.50 9.66 8.24
N GLY A 645 21.69 8.62 9.06
CA GLY A 645 20.72 8.12 10.04
C GLY A 645 19.51 7.41 9.43
N GLN A 646 19.46 7.24 8.12
CA GLN A 646 18.40 6.48 7.47
C GLN A 646 18.32 5.07 8.04
N THR A 647 17.12 4.68 8.47
CA THR A 647 16.91 3.45 9.20
C THR A 647 15.64 2.77 8.73
N LEU A 648 15.68 1.44 8.61
CA LEU A 648 14.49 0.64 8.38
C LEU A 648 14.62 -0.71 9.09
N GLY A 649 13.52 -1.20 9.66
CA GLY A 649 13.45 -2.54 10.20
C GLY A 649 13.24 -3.57 9.09
N MET A 650 14.06 -4.61 9.10
CA MET A 650 14.12 -5.64 8.08
C MET A 650 13.82 -7.01 8.68
N GLY A 651 13.22 -7.89 7.87
CA GLY A 651 13.04 -9.30 8.18
C GLY A 651 13.19 -10.16 6.92
N GLY A 652 13.02 -11.47 7.08
CA GLY A 652 13.24 -12.44 6.00
C GLY A 652 12.45 -12.11 4.72
N THR A 653 11.16 -11.79 4.84
CA THR A 653 10.27 -11.44 3.71
C THR A 653 10.20 -9.95 3.38
N GLY A 654 11.05 -9.10 3.96
CA GLY A 654 10.85 -7.64 4.04
C GLY A 654 10.60 -7.18 5.47
N GLY A 655 10.25 -5.91 5.71
CA GLY A 655 9.95 -5.31 7.04
C GLY A 655 8.75 -5.92 7.80
N SER A 656 8.37 -7.14 7.46
CA SER A 656 7.08 -7.75 7.74
C SER A 656 6.81 -8.04 9.22
N ALA A 657 5.70 -7.47 9.69
CA ALA A 657 4.76 -8.20 10.52
C ALA A 657 4.08 -9.31 9.70
N LEU A 658 4.20 -10.55 10.17
CA LEU A 658 3.55 -11.71 9.59
C LEU A 658 2.15 -11.83 10.19
N LYS A 659 1.13 -11.87 9.34
CA LYS A 659 -0.20 -12.32 9.74
C LYS A 659 -0.43 -13.73 9.22
N GLU A 660 -0.66 -14.64 10.15
CA GLU A 660 -1.24 -15.95 9.88
C GLU A 660 -2.77 -15.74 9.82
N TYR A 661 -3.30 -15.57 8.61
CA TYR A 661 -4.74 -15.54 8.39
C TYR A 661 -5.24 -16.97 8.25
N ASP A 662 -5.98 -17.45 9.24
CA ASP A 662 -6.51 -18.82 9.31
C ASP A 662 -7.59 -19.17 8.25
N ASP A 663 -7.58 -18.57 7.05
CA ASP A 663 -8.84 -18.12 6.52
C ASP A 663 -8.96 -17.90 5.00
N LEU A 664 -9.13 -19.03 4.32
CA LEU A 664 -10.09 -19.11 3.22
C LEU A 664 -11.50 -18.69 3.67
N LYS A 665 -11.84 -18.80 4.98
CA LYS A 665 -13.13 -18.38 5.54
C LYS A 665 -13.22 -16.86 5.77
N LYS A 666 -12.17 -16.11 6.19
CA LYS A 666 -12.16 -14.61 6.27
C LYS A 666 -12.40 -13.94 4.93
N PHE A 667 -11.85 -14.49 3.84
CA PHE A 667 -11.94 -13.86 2.52
C PHE A 667 -13.36 -13.90 1.95
N ILE A 668 -14.10 -14.97 2.24
CA ILE A 668 -15.51 -15.14 1.88
C ILE A 668 -16.42 -14.48 2.95
N SER A 669 -16.02 -14.42 4.23
CA SER A 669 -16.94 -14.14 5.36
C SER A 669 -17.26 -12.66 5.71
N GLY A 670 -16.78 -11.66 4.96
CA GLY A 670 -16.91 -10.23 5.32
C GLY A 670 -18.36 -9.79 5.59
N GLY A 671 -19.21 -9.96 4.57
CA GLY A 671 -20.66 -9.78 4.71
C GLY A 671 -21.39 -10.98 5.26
N LEU A 672 -20.74 -12.12 5.21
CA LEU A 672 -21.33 -13.44 5.37
C LEU A 672 -21.59 -13.81 6.84
N THR A 673 -20.73 -13.34 7.72
CA THR A 673 -20.72 -13.66 9.15
C THR A 673 -21.51 -12.67 10.00
N ALA A 674 -21.39 -11.39 9.65
CA ALA A 674 -21.99 -10.27 10.36
C ALA A 674 -23.53 -10.35 10.31
N ALA A 675 -24.04 -10.83 9.17
CA ALA A 675 -25.41 -11.23 8.91
C ALA A 675 -26.01 -12.24 9.89
N GLY A 676 -25.27 -13.34 10.10
CA GLY A 676 -25.77 -14.52 10.82
C GLY A 676 -25.95 -14.23 12.32
N LEU A 677 -25.05 -13.44 12.89
CA LEU A 677 -25.10 -13.07 14.31
C LEU A 677 -26.24 -12.10 14.63
N ALA A 678 -26.39 -11.03 13.85
CA ALA A 678 -27.43 -10.02 14.09
C ALA A 678 -28.84 -10.60 13.87
N TYR A 679 -28.98 -11.53 12.94
CA TYR A 679 -30.22 -12.28 12.77
C TYR A 679 -30.49 -13.20 13.97
N GLY A 680 -29.50 -14.03 14.35
CA GLY A 680 -29.63 -15.01 15.42
C GLY A 680 -30.05 -14.38 16.74
N VAL A 681 -29.36 -13.32 17.17
CA VAL A 681 -29.65 -12.64 18.45
C VAL A 681 -31.00 -11.90 18.43
N ASN A 682 -31.34 -11.20 17.34
CA ASN A 682 -32.60 -10.47 17.27
C ASN A 682 -33.81 -11.42 17.20
N SER A 683 -33.65 -12.58 16.55
CA SER A 683 -34.67 -13.64 16.50
C SER A 683 -34.88 -14.35 17.85
N CYS A 684 -33.83 -14.49 18.67
CA CYS A 684 -33.95 -15.03 20.02
C CYS A 684 -34.78 -14.10 20.90
N VAL A 685 -34.53 -12.79 20.83
CA VAL A 685 -35.26 -11.77 21.61
C VAL A 685 -36.73 -11.71 21.21
N SER A 686 -37.06 -11.84 19.92
CA SER A 686 -38.46 -11.81 19.45
C SER A 686 -39.22 -13.12 19.70
N SER A 687 -38.54 -14.26 19.72
CA SER A 687 -39.18 -15.59 19.80
C SER A 687 -39.25 -16.13 21.24
N TYR A 688 -38.40 -15.64 22.14
CA TYR A 688 -38.28 -16.12 23.52
C TYR A 688 -38.34 -14.97 24.54
N SER A 689 -39.03 -13.87 24.22
CA SER A 689 -39.16 -12.69 25.10
C SER A 689 -39.71 -13.03 26.50
N ASP A 690 -40.53 -14.08 26.58
CA ASP A 690 -41.24 -14.50 27.79
C ASP A 690 -40.60 -15.71 28.48
N ASP A 691 -39.52 -16.28 27.90
CA ASP A 691 -38.76 -17.41 28.47
C ASP A 691 -37.26 -17.04 28.57
N PRO A 692 -36.83 -16.55 29.76
CA PRO A 692 -35.45 -16.10 29.97
C PRO A 692 -34.39 -17.20 29.76
N GLY A 693 -34.75 -18.47 29.97
CA GLY A 693 -33.84 -19.62 29.83
C GLY A 693 -33.59 -19.97 28.37
N MET A 694 -34.65 -20.04 27.57
CA MET A 694 -34.56 -20.22 26.12
C MET A 694 -33.93 -19.01 25.43
N LEU A 695 -34.23 -17.79 25.89
CA LEU A 695 -33.59 -16.57 25.41
C LEU A 695 -32.08 -16.59 25.64
N ALA A 696 -31.64 -16.93 26.85
CA ALA A 696 -30.21 -17.02 27.19
C ALA A 696 -29.51 -18.14 26.40
N CYS A 697 -30.14 -19.31 26.26
CA CYS A 697 -29.60 -20.45 25.52
C CYS A 697 -29.50 -20.18 24.01
N CYS A 698 -30.56 -19.63 23.40
CA CYS A 698 -30.60 -19.24 21.99
C CYS A 698 -29.56 -18.15 21.69
N THR A 699 -29.45 -17.13 22.56
CA THR A 699 -28.47 -16.05 22.41
C THR A 699 -27.05 -16.59 22.55
N ALA A 700 -26.78 -17.45 23.54
CA ALA A 700 -25.48 -18.08 23.75
C ALA A 700 -25.11 -19.06 22.63
N GLY A 701 -26.08 -19.81 22.09
CA GLY A 701 -25.89 -20.73 20.96
C GLY A 701 -25.53 -20.01 19.67
N ASN A 702 -26.21 -18.89 19.35
CA ASN A 702 -25.88 -18.06 18.19
C ASN A 702 -24.53 -17.35 18.34
N VAL A 703 -24.19 -16.91 19.57
CA VAL A 703 -22.86 -16.36 19.89
C VAL A 703 -21.77 -17.45 19.75
N ALA A 704 -22.02 -18.69 20.17
CA ALA A 704 -21.08 -19.81 20.05
C ALA A 704 -20.90 -20.28 18.59
N LEU A 705 -21.96 -20.32 17.80
CA LEU A 705 -21.90 -20.65 16.36
C LEU A 705 -21.12 -19.57 15.57
N THR A 706 -21.28 -18.31 15.98
CA THR A 706 -20.49 -17.17 15.47
C THR A 706 -19.05 -17.21 15.97
N ALA A 707 -18.78 -17.67 17.19
CA ALA A 707 -17.42 -17.90 17.66
C ALA A 707 -16.71 -19.00 16.83
N ALA A 708 -17.46 -19.95 16.27
CA ALA A 708 -16.93 -21.04 15.45
C ALA A 708 -16.76 -20.72 13.94
N THR A 709 -17.52 -19.76 13.38
CA THR A 709 -17.50 -19.43 11.94
C THR A 709 -17.30 -17.95 11.60
N GLY A 710 -17.47 -17.07 12.59
CA GLY A 710 -17.68 -15.63 12.42
C GLY A 710 -16.79 -14.70 13.26
N ALA A 711 -15.83 -15.23 14.00
CA ALA A 711 -14.82 -14.40 14.67
C ALA A 711 -13.96 -13.62 13.65
N ALA A 712 -13.95 -14.04 12.39
CA ALA A 712 -12.96 -13.70 11.38
C ALA A 712 -13.03 -12.27 10.82
N THR A 713 -14.23 -11.75 10.52
CA THR A 713 -14.43 -10.43 9.87
C THR A 713 -14.85 -9.34 10.84
N ASN A 714 -15.53 -9.71 11.92
CA ASN A 714 -15.68 -8.86 13.11
C ASN A 714 -14.31 -8.60 13.72
N ALA A 715 -13.48 -9.64 13.92
CA ALA A 715 -12.10 -9.41 14.32
C ALA A 715 -11.32 -8.74 13.20
N GLY A 716 -11.52 -9.05 11.92
CA GLY A 716 -10.80 -8.39 10.82
C GLY A 716 -10.93 -6.86 10.85
N ASN A 717 -12.16 -6.34 10.85
CA ASN A 717 -12.43 -4.91 10.89
C ASN A 717 -12.19 -4.30 12.28
N ALA A 718 -12.46 -5.00 13.38
CA ALA A 718 -12.16 -4.50 14.72
C ALA A 718 -10.65 -4.50 15.03
N LEU A 719 -9.91 -5.49 14.53
CA LEU A 719 -8.44 -5.54 14.57
C LEU A 719 -7.86 -4.45 13.68
N LEU A 720 -8.42 -4.24 12.49
CA LEU A 720 -8.03 -3.11 11.64
C LEU A 720 -8.29 -1.78 12.34
N ALA A 721 -9.49 -1.56 12.88
CA ALA A 721 -9.82 -0.37 13.65
C ALA A 721 -8.92 -0.22 14.88
N GLY A 722 -8.59 -1.31 15.57
CA GLY A 722 -7.62 -1.34 16.66
C GLY A 722 -6.18 -1.02 16.23
N GLY A 723 -5.76 -1.49 15.05
CA GLY A 723 -4.46 -1.20 14.46
C GLY A 723 -4.35 0.27 14.04
N LEU A 724 -5.36 0.79 13.33
CA LEU A 724 -5.50 2.21 12.96
C LEU A 724 -5.45 3.11 14.19
N LYS A 725 -6.16 2.71 15.25
CA LYS A 725 -6.03 3.30 16.57
C LYS A 725 -4.57 3.30 16.99
N ASN A 726 -3.93 2.14 17.12
CA ASN A 726 -2.60 2.03 17.72
C ASN A 726 -1.51 2.90 17.04
N ILE A 727 -1.69 3.24 15.77
CA ILE A 727 -0.77 4.12 15.02
C ILE A 727 -1.19 5.59 14.96
N GLY A 728 -2.32 5.96 15.58
CA GLY A 728 -2.82 7.34 15.63
C GLY A 728 -3.48 7.81 14.35
N ALA A 729 -4.11 6.91 13.57
CA ALA A 729 -4.88 7.32 12.39
C ALA A 729 -6.15 8.11 12.78
N SER A 730 -6.60 8.97 11.86
CA SER A 730 -7.74 9.87 12.10
C SER A 730 -9.01 9.18 12.59
N ALA A 731 -9.77 9.84 13.46
CA ALA A 731 -11.06 9.35 13.93
C ALA A 731 -12.04 9.02 12.79
N LEU A 732 -12.02 9.81 11.70
CA LEU A 732 -12.83 9.56 10.51
C LEU A 732 -12.53 8.19 9.86
N ALA A 733 -11.25 7.81 9.77
CA ALA A 733 -10.83 6.52 9.22
C ALA A 733 -11.38 5.33 10.04
N ILE A 734 -11.34 5.45 11.37
CA ILE A 734 -11.87 4.47 12.31
C ILE A 734 -13.40 4.36 12.12
N VAL A 735 -14.10 5.49 12.06
CA VAL A 735 -15.55 5.55 11.86
C VAL A 735 -15.96 4.93 10.52
N ALA A 736 -15.26 5.27 9.43
CA ALA A 736 -15.54 4.72 8.11
C ALA A 736 -15.42 3.18 8.11
N THR A 737 -14.41 2.64 8.79
CA THR A 737 -14.19 1.20 8.93
C THR A 737 -15.29 0.53 9.78
N GLU A 738 -15.63 1.09 10.93
CA GLU A 738 -16.66 0.55 11.85
C GLU A 738 -18.08 0.66 11.26
N LEU A 739 -18.41 1.75 10.56
CA LEU A 739 -19.73 1.91 9.92
C LEU A 739 -19.88 1.04 8.68
N LYS A 740 -18.83 0.87 7.86
CA LYS A 740 -18.82 -0.12 6.76
C LYS A 740 -19.17 -1.50 7.28
N PHE A 741 -18.61 -1.87 8.44
CA PHE A 741 -18.93 -3.12 9.10
C PHE A 741 -20.41 -3.21 9.52
N GLU A 742 -20.94 -2.23 10.25
CA GLU A 742 -22.33 -2.27 10.73
C GLU A 742 -23.37 -2.20 9.58
N VAL A 743 -23.12 -1.46 8.50
CA VAL A 743 -23.99 -1.48 7.29
C VAL A 743 -24.02 -2.87 6.66
N THR A 744 -22.85 -3.50 6.59
CA THR A 744 -22.71 -4.85 6.06
C THR A 744 -23.49 -5.86 6.91
N VAL A 745 -23.42 -5.74 8.24
CA VAL A 745 -24.25 -6.52 9.18
C VAL A 745 -25.73 -6.35 8.89
N GLY A 746 -26.22 -5.12 8.89
CA GLY A 746 -27.65 -4.82 8.80
C GLY A 746 -28.31 -5.29 7.49
N LEU A 747 -27.58 -5.21 6.37
CA LEU A 747 -28.10 -5.63 5.06
C LEU A 747 -28.25 -7.14 4.93
N VAL A 748 -27.35 -7.91 5.54
CA VAL A 748 -27.30 -9.35 5.33
C VAL A 748 -28.09 -10.10 6.43
N SER A 749 -28.41 -9.45 7.56
CA SER A 749 -29.05 -10.04 8.74
C SER A 749 -30.59 -10.09 8.75
N SER A 750 -31.30 -9.86 7.64
CA SER A 750 -32.74 -9.57 7.68
C SER A 750 -33.73 -10.74 7.52
N THR A 751 -33.35 -11.99 7.14
CA THR A 751 -34.36 -13.08 6.90
C THR A 751 -33.81 -14.54 6.82
N LEU A 752 -33.61 -15.29 7.94
CA LEU A 752 -33.27 -16.74 7.92
C LEU A 752 -33.72 -17.57 9.16
N PRO A 753 -34.60 -18.57 9.10
CA PRO A 753 -35.15 -19.26 10.29
C PRO A 753 -34.11 -19.97 11.23
N ILE A 754 -34.47 -20.10 12.53
CA ILE A 754 -33.66 -20.63 13.65
C ILE A 754 -33.49 -22.17 13.62
N PRO A 755 -32.37 -22.72 14.15
CA PRO A 755 -32.22 -24.13 14.51
C PRO A 755 -32.84 -24.47 15.89
N ASP A 756 -34.16 -24.70 15.94
CA ASP A 756 -34.89 -25.04 17.18
C ASP A 756 -34.46 -26.40 17.79
N GLU A 757 -33.84 -27.29 17.00
CA GLU A 757 -33.53 -28.66 17.41
C GLU A 757 -32.36 -28.76 18.42
N VAL A 758 -31.44 -27.79 18.44
CA VAL A 758 -30.24 -27.83 19.30
C VAL A 758 -30.54 -27.35 20.73
N CYS A 759 -31.35 -26.31 20.89
CA CYS A 759 -31.74 -25.79 22.20
C CYS A 759 -32.72 -26.73 22.92
N GLY A 760 -33.62 -27.39 22.17
CA GLY A 760 -34.55 -28.39 22.71
C GLY A 760 -33.87 -29.65 23.29
N ALA A 761 -32.63 -29.93 22.90
CA ALA A 761 -31.83 -31.05 23.39
C ALA A 761 -30.94 -30.72 24.61
N ILE A 762 -30.70 -29.42 24.88
CA ILE A 762 -29.85 -28.97 26.00
C ILE A 762 -30.70 -28.58 27.23
N LEU A 763 -31.94 -28.16 27.01
CA LEU A 763 -32.85 -27.69 28.07
C LEU A 763 -33.94 -28.70 28.47
N LYS A 764 -33.90 -29.92 27.91
CA LYS A 764 -34.57 -31.11 28.44
C LYS A 764 -33.55 -31.99 29.13
#